data_AF-A0A7X3VRW1-F1
#
_entry.id   AF-A0A7X3VRW1-F1
#
_cell.length_a   1.000
_cell.length_b   1.000
_cell.length_c   1.000
_cell.angle_alpha   90.00
_cell.angle_beta   90.00
_cell.angle_gamma   90.00
#
_symmetry.space_group_name_H-M   'P 1'
#
loop_
_entity.id
_entity.type
_entity.pdbx_description
1 polymer ?
#
loop_
_entity_poly.entity_id
_entity_poly.type
_entity_poly.pdbx_seq_one_letter_code
_entity_poly.pdbx_strand_id
1 'polypeptide(L)'
;MKSIWMVFVIMLFYIPSLFAQVVDIPDTNLRSALIETLGKTPDTPITVLEMESLKVLRANDRGISDLTGLEAASRLRELYLNHNAIADLSPLSGLNKLYRLELNHNETLSDLSPLSGLPNLNVLNIEHNVISDLSPLTELFTLHHIGMHHNIVEDLSPVAGLHNLRALSMGDNLITDLTPIKDLKKLEWIGMSGNPPADLTPLSGLRSLRSIHSWGTPILDLAPLKDLPKLRVLDICGGEILDISALAEMTTLTEIYLVGNDITDISSLANLTNLTRLNLSENDISDVSVLAGLPHLKWLAFNHNAVSDVSEIDSLFEDIVIVWHNNPAFPGGGTKIVGPWLWVLVAGERMTDGDALSVASDGRGTEQQVATVGASEGKHVGNNVWTADTIAPSGNNNIGEMLKRQGIGNNGIVYGSATIESPIEQQTRLFVGHRDGIRLYLNGDVVYQKNSGHWQEGYHVYFPVTLKAGTNVLLAGLDNHPNHVHQWHASFGFDVDTDYTVNAPISREKIPAYDVNMDGQVNILDLVLVGQFFGVSGPSNARADVNGDGRVNISDIVLVASHLGEITGIPAAPVLLRKNTELTPAMLNTWIQQAQTADDGSLTFRQGIAALQRLLEIVVVPKRTALLVNYPNPFNPETWIPYQLAVAADVTLTIYTADGQQVRKLSLGHKPAGIYESKSRAAYWEGKNELGEFVASGLYFYTLAADDFIATRKMLIIK
;
A
#
# COMPACT_ATOMS: atom_id res chain seq x y z
N MET A 1 11.29 -95.49 -58.62
CA MET A 1 10.60 -95.44 -57.30
C MET A 1 9.82 -94.15 -57.23
N LYS A 2 8.57 -94.24 -56.75
CA LYS A 2 7.50 -93.24 -56.90
C LYS A 2 7.67 -92.03 -55.97
N SER A 3 7.14 -90.90 -56.44
CA SER A 3 6.47 -89.79 -55.74
C SER A 3 7.15 -89.10 -54.57
N ILE A 4 7.28 -87.77 -54.69
CA ILE A 4 6.58 -86.70 -53.95
C ILE A 4 7.43 -85.42 -54.17
N TRP A 5 6.77 -84.25 -54.25
CA TRP A 5 7.30 -82.88 -54.43
C TRP A 5 7.33 -82.34 -55.87
N MET A 6 6.15 -82.05 -56.43
CA MET A 6 6.02 -80.94 -57.40
C MET A 6 4.59 -80.36 -57.39
N VAL A 7 4.27 -79.65 -56.30
CA VAL A 7 3.23 -78.61 -56.24
C VAL A 7 3.81 -77.55 -55.31
N PHE A 8 3.97 -76.31 -55.80
CA PHE A 8 4.39 -75.06 -55.13
C PHE A 8 5.53 -74.30 -55.84
N VAL A 9 5.42 -74.07 -57.15
CA VAL A 9 6.11 -72.94 -57.80
C VAL A 9 5.19 -72.43 -58.91
N ILE A 10 4.31 -71.47 -58.60
CA ILE A 10 3.71 -70.42 -59.45
C ILE A 10 2.69 -69.69 -58.53
N MET A 11 3.19 -68.79 -57.69
CA MET A 11 2.43 -67.71 -57.03
C MET A 11 3.41 -66.74 -56.38
N LEU A 12 4.31 -66.15 -57.17
CA LEU A 12 5.29 -65.20 -56.64
C LEU A 12 5.75 -64.18 -57.70
N PHE A 13 4.81 -63.65 -58.49
CA PHE A 13 5.06 -62.46 -59.31
C PHE A 13 3.77 -61.66 -59.47
N TYR A 14 3.31 -61.04 -58.38
CA TYR A 14 2.63 -59.74 -58.40
C TYR A 14 2.52 -59.22 -56.96
N ILE A 15 3.63 -58.72 -56.42
CA ILE A 15 3.57 -57.71 -55.35
C ILE A 15 3.91 -56.40 -56.07
N PRO A 16 2.94 -55.50 -56.33
CA PRO A 16 3.29 -54.14 -56.71
C PRO A 16 4.17 -53.60 -55.59
N SER A 17 5.32 -53.02 -55.92
CA SER A 17 6.10 -52.26 -54.96
C SER A 17 5.17 -51.22 -54.32
N LEU A 18 4.86 -51.37 -53.03
CA LEU A 18 4.22 -50.32 -52.25
C LEU A 18 5.23 -49.18 -52.10
N PHE A 19 5.32 -48.31 -53.12
CA PHE A 19 5.79 -46.97 -52.87
C PHE A 19 4.67 -46.27 -52.11
N ALA A 20 4.92 -45.90 -50.86
CA ALA A 20 3.98 -45.13 -50.07
C ALA A 20 3.70 -43.82 -50.82
N GLN A 21 2.43 -43.60 -51.20
CA GLN A 21 2.03 -42.41 -51.93
C GLN A 21 2.37 -41.17 -51.09
N VAL A 22 3.21 -40.30 -51.64
CA VAL A 22 3.64 -39.04 -51.00
C VAL A 22 2.55 -38.00 -51.21
N VAL A 23 2.24 -37.25 -50.16
CA VAL A 23 1.28 -36.14 -50.20
C VAL A 23 2.02 -34.86 -50.61
N ASP A 24 1.46 -34.13 -51.56
CA ASP A 24 1.99 -32.84 -51.96
C ASP A 24 1.56 -31.78 -50.95
N ILE A 25 2.54 -31.05 -50.39
CA ILE A 25 2.33 -30.04 -49.34
C ILE A 25 3.23 -28.85 -49.73
N PRO A 26 2.74 -27.95 -50.61
CA PRO A 26 3.53 -26.87 -51.18
C PRO A 26 3.94 -25.80 -50.17
N ASP A 27 3.11 -25.54 -49.16
CA ASP A 27 3.41 -24.62 -48.07
C ASP A 27 4.47 -25.23 -47.13
N THR A 28 5.64 -24.62 -47.09
CA THR A 28 6.77 -25.11 -46.29
C THR A 28 6.52 -25.01 -44.79
N ASN A 29 5.71 -24.06 -44.35
CA ASN A 29 5.35 -23.86 -42.94
C ASN A 29 4.34 -24.90 -42.48
N LEU A 30 3.35 -25.23 -43.32
CA LEU A 30 2.42 -26.34 -43.11
C LEU A 30 3.16 -27.67 -43.11
N ARG A 31 4.03 -27.89 -44.10
CA ARG A 31 4.86 -29.10 -44.17
C ARG A 31 5.71 -29.27 -42.91
N SER A 32 6.31 -28.18 -42.43
CA SER A 32 7.08 -28.16 -41.19
C SER A 32 6.22 -28.54 -39.98
N ALA A 33 5.01 -27.98 -39.86
CA ALA A 33 4.07 -28.32 -38.79
C ALA A 33 3.64 -29.79 -38.81
N LEU A 34 3.42 -30.35 -40.01
CA LEU A 34 3.07 -31.76 -40.18
C LEU A 34 4.24 -32.68 -39.84
N ILE A 35 5.47 -32.33 -40.23
CA ILE A 35 6.68 -33.08 -39.88
C ILE A 35 6.87 -33.15 -38.37
N GLU A 36 6.73 -32.01 -37.69
CA GLU A 36 6.81 -31.94 -36.23
C GLU A 36 5.74 -32.80 -35.57
N THR A 37 4.50 -32.67 -36.03
CA THR A 37 3.35 -33.42 -35.47
C THR A 37 3.49 -34.94 -35.67
N LEU A 38 4.07 -35.35 -36.79
CA LEU A 38 4.30 -36.77 -37.12
C LEU A 38 5.62 -37.31 -36.53
N GLY A 39 6.44 -36.47 -35.87
CA GLY A 39 7.73 -36.88 -35.30
C GLY A 39 8.77 -37.28 -36.37
N LYS A 40 8.72 -36.63 -37.53
CA LYS A 40 9.55 -36.92 -38.70
C LYS A 40 10.77 -35.97 -38.77
N THR A 41 11.74 -36.32 -39.62
CA THR A 41 12.86 -35.42 -39.93
C THR A 41 12.52 -34.51 -41.12
N PRO A 42 13.08 -33.29 -41.22
CA PRO A 42 12.71 -32.28 -42.22
C PRO A 42 12.70 -32.76 -43.68
N ASP A 43 13.61 -33.65 -44.05
CA ASP A 43 13.79 -34.12 -45.43
C ASP A 43 12.95 -35.36 -45.77
N THR A 44 12.21 -35.92 -44.80
CA THR A 44 11.42 -37.13 -45.06
C THR A 44 10.09 -36.81 -45.74
N PRO A 45 9.71 -37.54 -46.80
CA PRO A 45 8.38 -37.42 -47.40
C PRO A 45 7.28 -37.76 -46.40
N ILE A 46 6.18 -37.00 -46.42
CA ILE A 46 4.95 -37.33 -45.70
C ILE A 46 4.06 -38.15 -46.64
N THR A 47 3.61 -39.31 -46.16
CA THR A 47 2.80 -40.25 -46.93
C THR A 47 1.32 -40.16 -46.60
N VAL A 48 0.45 -40.62 -47.51
CA VAL A 48 -1.01 -40.64 -47.30
C VAL A 48 -1.37 -41.38 -46.02
N LEU A 49 -0.75 -42.54 -45.75
CA LEU A 49 -1.02 -43.34 -44.55
C LEU A 49 -0.67 -42.59 -43.25
N GLU A 50 0.38 -41.77 -43.27
CA GLU A 50 0.76 -40.93 -42.13
C GLU A 50 -0.26 -39.80 -41.93
N MET A 51 -0.70 -39.16 -43.01
CA MET A 51 -1.78 -38.16 -42.97
C MET A 51 -3.10 -38.75 -42.45
N GLU A 52 -3.47 -39.97 -42.87
CA GLU A 52 -4.66 -40.67 -42.36
C GLU A 52 -4.59 -41.01 -40.85
N SER A 53 -3.39 -41.00 -40.27
CA SER A 53 -3.20 -41.20 -38.82
C SER A 53 -3.39 -39.92 -38.00
N LEU A 54 -3.30 -38.76 -38.66
CA LEU A 54 -3.36 -37.44 -38.03
C LEU A 54 -4.74 -37.17 -37.45
N LYS A 55 -4.79 -36.83 -36.16
CA LYS A 55 -6.03 -36.50 -35.44
C LYS A 55 -6.08 -35.06 -34.95
N VAL A 56 -4.93 -34.49 -34.67
CA VAL A 56 -4.77 -33.13 -34.17
C VAL A 56 -3.60 -32.51 -34.90
N LEU A 57 -3.79 -31.30 -35.43
CA LEU A 57 -2.70 -30.49 -35.98
C LEU A 57 -2.71 -29.12 -35.30
N ARG A 58 -1.57 -28.74 -34.72
CA ARG A 58 -1.36 -27.43 -34.10
C ARG A 58 -0.35 -26.64 -34.92
N ALA A 59 -0.83 -25.62 -35.62
CA ALA A 59 -0.05 -24.85 -36.58
C ALA A 59 -0.37 -23.34 -36.52
N ASN A 60 -0.63 -22.83 -35.31
CA ASN A 60 -0.80 -21.40 -35.07
C ASN A 60 0.52 -20.64 -35.28
N ASP A 61 0.43 -19.37 -35.69
CA ASP A 61 1.56 -18.43 -35.74
C ASP A 61 2.70 -18.87 -36.67
N ARG A 62 2.36 -19.50 -37.80
CA ARG A 62 3.35 -20.10 -38.73
C ARG A 62 3.44 -19.40 -40.08
N GLY A 63 2.59 -18.41 -40.36
CA GLY A 63 2.53 -17.78 -41.67
C GLY A 63 2.17 -18.77 -42.78
N ILE A 64 1.29 -19.73 -42.48
CA ILE A 64 0.73 -20.68 -43.45
C ILE A 64 -0.27 -19.92 -44.33
N SER A 65 -0.22 -20.12 -45.63
CA SER A 65 -1.19 -19.53 -46.57
C SER A 65 -1.88 -20.55 -47.47
N ASP A 66 -1.30 -21.74 -47.62
CA ASP A 66 -1.85 -22.81 -48.45
C ASP A 66 -2.02 -24.10 -47.64
N LEU A 67 -3.25 -24.62 -47.62
CA LEU A 67 -3.65 -25.82 -46.87
C LEU A 67 -3.57 -27.11 -47.69
N THR A 68 -3.11 -27.04 -48.94
CA THR A 68 -2.98 -28.19 -49.85
C THR A 68 -2.21 -29.34 -49.19
N GLY A 69 -2.77 -30.54 -49.31
CA GLY A 69 -2.30 -31.76 -48.68
C GLY A 69 -3.09 -32.16 -47.44
N LEU A 70 -3.80 -31.22 -46.79
CA LEU A 70 -4.64 -31.55 -45.63
C LEU A 70 -5.86 -32.40 -45.98
N GLU A 71 -6.29 -32.44 -47.23
CA GLU A 71 -7.38 -33.31 -47.71
C GLU A 71 -7.07 -34.81 -47.48
N ALA A 72 -5.78 -35.18 -47.37
CA ALA A 72 -5.36 -36.53 -47.04
C ALA A 72 -5.55 -36.90 -45.56
N ALA A 73 -5.75 -35.92 -44.67
CA ALA A 73 -5.92 -36.13 -43.23
C ALA A 73 -7.35 -36.50 -42.84
N SER A 74 -7.90 -37.56 -43.44
CA SER A 74 -9.32 -37.96 -43.32
C SER A 74 -9.81 -38.28 -41.89
N ARG A 75 -8.90 -38.43 -40.92
CA ARG A 75 -9.21 -38.67 -39.50
C ARG A 75 -8.95 -37.46 -38.60
N LEU A 76 -8.59 -36.30 -39.17
CA LEU A 76 -8.36 -35.07 -38.45
C LEU A 76 -9.62 -34.66 -37.68
N ARG A 77 -9.45 -34.35 -36.40
CA ARG A 77 -10.53 -33.96 -35.47
C ARG A 77 -10.38 -32.54 -34.97
N GLU A 78 -9.15 -32.10 -34.74
CA GLU A 78 -8.88 -30.76 -34.23
C GLU A 78 -7.79 -30.11 -35.08
N LEU A 79 -8.09 -28.91 -35.58
CA LEU A 79 -7.20 -28.14 -36.44
C LEU A 79 -7.08 -26.72 -35.87
N TYR A 80 -5.86 -26.36 -35.49
CA TYR A 80 -5.52 -25.05 -34.94
C TYR A 80 -4.63 -24.28 -35.93
N LEU A 81 -5.17 -23.22 -36.51
CA LEU A 81 -4.57 -22.43 -37.58
C LEU A 81 -4.67 -20.91 -37.31
N ASN A 82 -4.70 -20.51 -36.04
CA ASN A 82 -4.78 -19.10 -35.65
C ASN A 82 -3.52 -18.32 -36.09
N HIS A 83 -3.66 -17.03 -36.39
CA HIS A 83 -2.55 -16.13 -36.78
C HIS A 83 -1.75 -16.67 -37.97
N ASN A 84 -2.42 -16.85 -39.10
CA ASN A 84 -1.83 -17.29 -40.35
C ASN A 84 -2.33 -16.37 -41.50
N ALA A 85 -2.05 -16.74 -42.75
CA ALA A 85 -2.44 -15.98 -43.94
C ALA A 85 -3.34 -16.82 -44.86
N ILE A 86 -4.23 -17.63 -44.27
CA ILE A 86 -5.08 -18.57 -45.00
C ILE A 86 -6.25 -17.81 -45.63
N ALA A 87 -6.44 -18.00 -46.94
CA ALA A 87 -7.59 -17.47 -47.65
C ALA A 87 -8.50 -18.57 -48.22
N ASP A 88 -7.95 -19.76 -48.49
CA ASP A 88 -8.66 -20.87 -49.12
C ASP A 88 -8.79 -22.05 -48.15
N LEU A 89 -10.04 -22.43 -47.84
CA LEU A 89 -10.38 -23.58 -47.01
C LEU A 89 -10.73 -24.82 -47.84
N SER A 90 -10.61 -24.78 -49.18
CA SER A 90 -10.96 -25.89 -50.06
C SER A 90 -10.31 -27.23 -49.67
N PRO A 91 -9.06 -27.30 -49.16
CA PRO A 91 -8.46 -28.57 -48.71
C PRO A 91 -9.12 -29.18 -47.47
N LEU A 92 -9.95 -28.41 -46.75
CA LEU A 92 -10.71 -28.89 -45.59
C LEU A 92 -12.04 -29.54 -46.00
N SER A 93 -12.44 -29.40 -47.27
CA SER A 93 -13.67 -29.99 -47.77
C SER A 93 -13.68 -31.51 -47.57
N GLY A 94 -14.75 -32.03 -46.99
CA GLY A 94 -14.91 -33.48 -46.77
C GLY A 94 -14.09 -34.06 -45.61
N LEU A 95 -13.41 -33.25 -44.79
CA LEU A 95 -12.80 -33.68 -43.52
C LEU A 95 -13.87 -34.00 -42.47
N ASN A 96 -14.65 -35.04 -42.73
CA ASN A 96 -15.89 -35.38 -42.02
C ASN A 96 -15.70 -35.73 -40.54
N LYS A 97 -14.46 -35.88 -40.06
CA LYS A 97 -14.14 -36.12 -38.63
C LYS A 97 -13.77 -34.85 -37.88
N LEU A 98 -13.67 -33.70 -38.57
CA LEU A 98 -13.34 -32.43 -37.98
C LEU A 98 -14.43 -32.03 -36.98
N TYR A 99 -13.98 -31.79 -35.75
CA TYR A 99 -14.80 -31.49 -34.58
C TYR A 99 -14.54 -30.06 -34.09
N ARG A 100 -13.28 -29.61 -34.14
CA ARG A 100 -12.86 -28.25 -33.78
C ARG A 100 -12.00 -27.64 -34.87
N LEU A 101 -12.33 -26.42 -35.26
CA LEU A 101 -11.58 -25.62 -36.22
C LEU A 101 -11.34 -24.22 -35.64
N GLU A 102 -10.08 -23.83 -35.54
CA GLU A 102 -9.65 -22.52 -35.04
C GLU A 102 -8.90 -21.80 -36.18
N LEU A 103 -9.46 -20.70 -36.65
CA LEU A 103 -9.03 -19.90 -37.80
C LEU A 103 -8.96 -18.40 -37.44
N ASN A 104 -8.77 -18.06 -36.17
CA ASN A 104 -8.72 -16.67 -35.74
C ASN A 104 -7.52 -15.94 -36.39
N HIS A 105 -7.68 -14.66 -36.72
CA HIS A 105 -6.62 -13.85 -37.32
C HIS A 105 -6.05 -14.47 -38.61
N ASN A 106 -6.91 -14.70 -39.61
CA ASN A 106 -6.53 -14.97 -40.99
C ASN A 106 -7.13 -13.87 -41.87
N GLU A 107 -6.59 -12.66 -41.76
CA GLU A 107 -7.21 -11.38 -42.16
C GLU A 107 -7.82 -11.31 -43.58
N THR A 108 -7.49 -12.24 -44.48
CA THR A 108 -8.03 -12.33 -45.85
C THR A 108 -9.12 -13.40 -46.04
N LEU A 109 -9.42 -14.21 -45.02
CA LEU A 109 -10.42 -15.28 -45.06
C LEU A 109 -11.83 -14.68 -45.10
N SER A 110 -12.58 -15.00 -46.15
CA SER A 110 -13.98 -14.58 -46.33
C SER A 110 -14.93 -15.73 -46.69
N ASP A 111 -14.44 -16.79 -47.34
CA ASP A 111 -15.27 -17.89 -47.84
C ASP A 111 -15.28 -19.09 -46.89
N LEU A 112 -16.46 -19.41 -46.36
CA LEU A 112 -16.71 -20.58 -45.51
C LEU A 112 -17.36 -21.75 -46.27
N SER A 113 -17.59 -21.63 -47.59
CA SER A 113 -18.26 -22.65 -48.39
C SER A 113 -17.66 -24.06 -48.25
N PRO A 114 -16.33 -24.25 -48.10
CA PRO A 114 -15.75 -25.59 -47.91
C PRO A 114 -16.14 -26.27 -46.58
N LEU A 115 -16.65 -25.51 -45.61
CA LEU A 115 -17.12 -26.04 -44.33
C LEU A 115 -18.55 -26.60 -44.39
N SER A 116 -19.27 -26.32 -45.48
CA SER A 116 -20.64 -26.78 -45.66
C SER A 116 -20.74 -28.31 -45.56
N GLY A 117 -21.72 -28.78 -44.78
CA GLY A 117 -21.99 -30.21 -44.63
C GLY A 117 -20.97 -30.99 -43.80
N LEU A 118 -20.02 -30.36 -43.10
CA LEU A 118 -19.11 -31.05 -42.17
C LEU A 118 -19.88 -31.58 -40.94
N PRO A 119 -20.20 -32.89 -40.86
CA PRO A 119 -21.30 -33.39 -40.03
C PRO A 119 -20.95 -33.50 -38.53
N ASN A 120 -19.69 -33.27 -38.16
CA ASN A 120 -19.20 -33.39 -36.79
C ASN A 120 -18.65 -32.07 -36.24
N LEU A 121 -18.68 -30.98 -37.02
CA LEU A 121 -18.11 -29.70 -36.58
C LEU A 121 -18.91 -29.18 -35.40
N ASN A 122 -18.22 -28.95 -34.29
CA ASN A 122 -18.83 -28.64 -33.00
C ASN A 122 -18.35 -27.29 -32.47
N VAL A 123 -17.10 -26.94 -32.75
CA VAL A 123 -16.49 -25.67 -32.37
C VAL A 123 -15.85 -25.05 -33.61
N LEU A 124 -16.28 -23.83 -33.92
CA LEU A 124 -15.75 -23.03 -35.01
C LEU A 124 -15.38 -21.65 -34.47
N ASN A 125 -14.10 -21.31 -34.58
CA ASN A 125 -13.59 -19.99 -34.25
C ASN A 125 -12.97 -19.36 -35.49
N ILE A 126 -13.51 -18.22 -35.87
CA ILE A 126 -13.24 -17.46 -37.10
C ILE A 126 -13.17 -15.96 -36.77
N GLU A 127 -12.67 -15.61 -35.59
CA GLU A 127 -12.55 -14.23 -35.13
C GLU A 127 -11.46 -13.48 -35.89
N HIS A 128 -11.59 -12.16 -36.06
CA HIS A 128 -10.62 -11.32 -36.78
C HIS A 128 -10.34 -11.82 -38.21
N ASN A 129 -11.40 -11.93 -39.01
CA ASN A 129 -11.35 -12.24 -40.44
C ASN A 129 -12.20 -11.19 -41.21
N VAL A 130 -12.60 -11.50 -42.46
CA VAL A 130 -13.45 -10.63 -43.29
C VAL A 130 -14.69 -11.38 -43.78
N ILE A 131 -15.29 -12.17 -42.89
CA ILE A 131 -16.45 -13.03 -43.18
C ILE A 131 -17.73 -12.20 -43.11
N SER A 132 -18.55 -12.28 -44.15
CA SER A 132 -19.90 -11.68 -44.19
C SER A 132 -21.01 -12.71 -44.37
N ASP A 133 -20.73 -13.83 -45.05
CA ASP A 133 -21.72 -14.87 -45.38
C ASP A 133 -21.60 -16.08 -44.43
N LEU A 134 -22.65 -16.29 -43.64
CA LEU A 134 -22.79 -17.46 -42.75
C LEU A 134 -23.62 -18.59 -43.37
N SER A 135 -24.10 -18.46 -44.62
CA SER A 135 -24.91 -19.48 -45.29
C SER A 135 -24.34 -20.91 -45.24
N PRO A 136 -23.01 -21.13 -45.29
CA PRO A 136 -22.42 -22.47 -45.16
C PRO A 136 -22.66 -23.14 -43.80
N LEU A 137 -23.05 -22.38 -42.77
CA LEU A 137 -23.28 -22.91 -41.42
C LEU A 137 -24.69 -23.49 -41.21
N THR A 138 -25.63 -23.21 -42.13
CA THR A 138 -27.09 -23.48 -41.95
C THR A 138 -27.43 -24.91 -41.51
N GLU A 139 -26.68 -25.91 -41.97
CA GLU A 139 -26.93 -27.33 -41.69
C GLU A 139 -25.95 -27.95 -40.68
N LEU A 140 -25.08 -27.15 -40.08
CA LEU A 140 -24.08 -27.62 -39.10
C LEU A 140 -24.69 -27.76 -37.71
N PHE A 141 -25.76 -28.54 -37.60
CA PHE A 141 -26.59 -28.70 -36.39
C PHE A 141 -25.82 -29.22 -35.17
N THR A 142 -24.59 -29.73 -35.36
CA THR A 142 -23.70 -30.17 -34.29
C THR A 142 -22.94 -29.03 -33.61
N LEU A 143 -22.98 -27.80 -34.15
CA LEU A 143 -22.28 -26.65 -33.56
C LEU A 143 -22.80 -26.35 -32.15
N HIS A 144 -21.86 -26.21 -31.23
CA HIS A 144 -22.05 -25.83 -29.83
C HIS A 144 -21.41 -24.49 -29.51
N HIS A 145 -20.36 -24.10 -30.25
CA HIS A 145 -19.64 -22.85 -30.07
C HIS A 145 -19.31 -22.25 -31.43
N ILE A 146 -19.65 -20.97 -31.60
CA ILE A 146 -19.23 -20.14 -32.74
C ILE A 146 -18.58 -18.88 -32.18
N GLY A 147 -17.31 -18.66 -32.52
CA GLY A 147 -16.63 -17.40 -32.33
C GLY A 147 -16.41 -16.71 -33.67
N MET A 148 -17.00 -15.53 -33.84
CA MET A 148 -16.92 -14.72 -35.07
C MET A 148 -16.77 -13.23 -34.78
N HIS A 149 -16.22 -12.89 -33.61
CA HIS A 149 -15.88 -11.53 -33.25
C HIS A 149 -15.01 -10.86 -34.33
N HIS A 150 -15.22 -9.56 -34.56
CA HIS A 150 -14.41 -8.74 -35.46
C HIS A 150 -14.41 -9.27 -36.91
N ASN A 151 -15.59 -9.26 -37.52
CA ASN A 151 -15.86 -9.63 -38.91
C ASN A 151 -16.80 -8.58 -39.54
N ILE A 152 -17.46 -8.90 -40.67
CA ILE A 152 -18.41 -8.01 -41.36
C ILE A 152 -19.77 -8.71 -41.56
N VAL A 153 -20.20 -9.50 -40.57
CA VAL A 153 -21.48 -10.21 -40.58
C VAL A 153 -22.63 -9.24 -40.32
N GLU A 154 -23.66 -9.30 -41.16
CA GLU A 154 -24.92 -8.56 -40.97
C GLU A 154 -26.09 -9.49 -40.65
N ASP A 155 -26.14 -10.67 -41.30
CA ASP A 155 -27.28 -11.58 -41.26
C ASP A 155 -27.03 -12.81 -40.38
N LEU A 156 -27.83 -12.96 -39.32
CA LEU A 156 -27.84 -14.13 -38.44
C LEU A 156 -28.83 -15.22 -38.87
N SER A 157 -29.58 -15.04 -39.96
CA SER A 157 -30.55 -16.05 -40.43
C SER A 157 -29.96 -17.47 -40.57
N PRO A 158 -28.68 -17.67 -41.01
CA PRO A 158 -28.10 -19.01 -41.10
C PRO A 158 -27.89 -19.71 -39.75
N VAL A 159 -27.81 -18.96 -38.63
CA VAL A 159 -27.64 -19.58 -37.31
C VAL A 159 -28.95 -19.99 -36.63
N ALA A 160 -30.11 -19.63 -37.19
CA ALA A 160 -31.42 -19.83 -36.56
C ALA A 160 -31.75 -21.31 -36.26
N GLY A 161 -31.25 -22.23 -37.08
CA GLY A 161 -31.46 -23.69 -36.92
C GLY A 161 -30.47 -24.39 -35.99
N LEU A 162 -29.46 -23.68 -35.46
CA LEU A 162 -28.36 -24.28 -34.70
C LEU A 162 -28.73 -24.50 -33.23
N HIS A 163 -29.81 -25.25 -32.98
CA HIS A 163 -30.40 -25.42 -31.64
C HIS A 163 -29.50 -26.10 -30.58
N ASN A 164 -28.32 -26.59 -30.97
CA ASN A 164 -27.30 -27.11 -30.05
C ASN A 164 -26.29 -26.06 -29.57
N LEU A 165 -26.36 -24.84 -30.12
CA LEU A 165 -25.45 -23.76 -29.76
C LEU A 165 -25.58 -23.40 -28.28
N ARG A 166 -24.42 -23.29 -27.62
CA ARG A 166 -24.26 -22.93 -26.20
C ARG A 166 -23.50 -21.63 -26.02
N ALA A 167 -22.62 -21.28 -26.95
CA ALA A 167 -21.87 -20.03 -26.92
C ALA A 167 -21.83 -19.40 -28.32
N LEU A 168 -22.11 -18.10 -28.37
CA LEU A 168 -22.04 -17.29 -29.58
C LEU A 168 -21.29 -15.98 -29.29
N SER A 169 -20.07 -15.86 -29.82
CA SER A 169 -19.29 -14.61 -29.81
C SER A 169 -19.43 -13.96 -31.17
N MET A 170 -20.04 -12.78 -31.22
CA MET A 170 -20.38 -12.08 -32.46
C MET A 170 -20.11 -10.57 -32.38
N GLY A 171 -19.28 -10.14 -31.42
CA GLY A 171 -18.96 -8.73 -31.26
C GLY A 171 -18.23 -8.12 -32.47
N ASP A 172 -18.19 -6.80 -32.59
CA ASP A 172 -17.54 -6.04 -33.68
C ASP A 172 -17.90 -6.59 -35.07
N ASN A 173 -19.21 -6.59 -35.35
CA ASN A 173 -19.81 -6.94 -36.64
C ASN A 173 -20.82 -5.84 -37.02
N LEU A 174 -21.71 -6.12 -37.97
CA LEU A 174 -22.74 -5.19 -38.45
C LEU A 174 -24.16 -5.70 -38.16
N ILE A 175 -24.31 -6.52 -37.11
CA ILE A 175 -25.56 -7.21 -36.78
C ILE A 175 -26.56 -6.24 -36.15
N THR A 176 -27.73 -6.11 -36.74
CA THR A 176 -28.82 -5.25 -36.24
C THR A 176 -30.01 -6.03 -35.67
N ASP A 177 -30.21 -7.28 -36.09
CA ASP A 177 -31.37 -8.09 -35.75
C ASP A 177 -30.99 -9.39 -35.00
N LEU A 178 -31.47 -9.54 -33.77
CA LEU A 178 -31.28 -10.73 -32.95
C LEU A 178 -32.42 -11.75 -33.10
N THR A 179 -33.45 -11.47 -33.91
CA THR A 179 -34.59 -12.39 -34.14
C THR A 179 -34.17 -13.81 -34.51
N PRO A 180 -33.13 -14.04 -35.34
CA PRO A 180 -32.71 -15.39 -35.70
C PRO A 180 -32.29 -16.25 -34.50
N ILE A 181 -31.80 -15.67 -33.41
CA ILE A 181 -31.32 -16.43 -32.25
C ILE A 181 -32.39 -16.74 -31.19
N LYS A 182 -33.63 -16.27 -31.37
CA LYS A 182 -34.71 -16.37 -30.36
C LYS A 182 -35.05 -17.79 -29.89
N ASP A 183 -34.81 -18.79 -30.75
CA ASP A 183 -35.15 -20.19 -30.49
C ASP A 183 -33.93 -21.05 -30.08
N LEU A 184 -32.76 -20.43 -29.86
CA LEU A 184 -31.53 -21.12 -29.43
C LEU A 184 -31.54 -21.40 -27.92
N LYS A 185 -32.52 -22.20 -27.47
CA LYS A 185 -32.84 -22.44 -26.04
C LYS A 185 -31.71 -23.06 -25.21
N LYS A 186 -30.65 -23.57 -25.84
CA LYS A 186 -29.44 -24.10 -25.19
C LYS A 186 -28.32 -23.07 -25.05
N LEU A 187 -28.49 -21.86 -25.57
CA LEU A 187 -27.50 -20.80 -25.46
C LEU A 187 -27.28 -20.45 -23.99
N GLU A 188 -26.04 -20.54 -23.55
CA GLU A 188 -25.58 -20.28 -22.17
C GLU A 188 -24.78 -18.99 -22.09
N TRP A 189 -24.11 -18.58 -23.18
CA TRP A 189 -23.25 -17.39 -23.23
C TRP A 189 -23.42 -16.67 -24.58
N ILE A 190 -23.57 -15.34 -24.53
CA ILE A 190 -23.63 -14.48 -25.72
C ILE A 190 -22.71 -13.27 -25.52
N GLY A 191 -21.89 -12.97 -26.53
CA GLY A 191 -21.07 -11.77 -26.62
C GLY A 191 -21.39 -11.01 -27.89
N MET A 192 -21.84 -9.76 -27.78
CA MET A 192 -22.39 -8.98 -28.90
C MET A 192 -21.91 -7.53 -28.96
N SER A 193 -20.85 -7.20 -28.22
CA SER A 193 -20.21 -5.87 -28.20
C SER A 193 -20.00 -5.26 -29.57
N GLY A 194 -20.06 -3.94 -29.71
CA GLY A 194 -19.73 -3.24 -30.97
C GLY A 194 -20.65 -3.54 -32.14
N ASN A 195 -21.82 -4.13 -31.89
CA ASN A 195 -22.90 -4.20 -32.87
C ASN A 195 -23.99 -3.17 -32.54
N PRO A 196 -24.86 -2.83 -33.51
CA PRO A 196 -26.00 -1.94 -33.28
C PRO A 196 -27.33 -2.57 -32.79
N PRO A 197 -27.46 -3.77 -32.17
CA PRO A 197 -28.78 -4.24 -31.76
C PRO A 197 -29.23 -3.47 -30.52
N ALA A 198 -30.34 -2.75 -30.65
CA ALA A 198 -31.00 -2.08 -29.53
C ALA A 198 -32.06 -2.96 -28.84
N ASP A 199 -32.64 -3.94 -29.56
CA ASP A 199 -33.77 -4.77 -29.09
C ASP A 199 -33.32 -6.13 -28.53
N LEU A 200 -33.52 -6.33 -27.22
CA LEU A 200 -33.25 -7.58 -26.53
C LEU A 200 -34.44 -8.54 -26.46
N THR A 201 -35.59 -8.20 -27.04
CA THR A 201 -36.80 -9.05 -27.07
C THR A 201 -36.52 -10.50 -27.51
N PRO A 202 -35.68 -10.75 -28.53
CA PRO A 202 -35.32 -12.11 -28.93
C PRO A 202 -34.66 -12.96 -27.82
N LEU A 203 -34.05 -12.34 -26.81
CA LEU A 203 -33.37 -13.04 -25.72
C LEU A 203 -34.32 -13.55 -24.61
N SER A 204 -35.55 -13.02 -24.53
CA SER A 204 -36.50 -13.29 -23.43
C SER A 204 -36.85 -14.77 -23.20
N GLY A 205 -36.74 -15.60 -24.24
CA GLY A 205 -37.01 -17.04 -24.20
C GLY A 205 -35.80 -17.93 -23.88
N LEU A 206 -34.59 -17.38 -23.78
CA LEU A 206 -33.34 -18.14 -23.70
C LEU A 206 -33.04 -18.62 -22.28
N ARG A 207 -33.87 -19.54 -21.78
CA ARG A 207 -33.85 -20.02 -20.38
C ARG A 207 -32.54 -20.69 -19.92
N SER A 208 -31.62 -20.98 -20.83
CA SER A 208 -30.29 -21.52 -20.49
C SER A 208 -29.22 -20.45 -20.31
N LEU A 209 -29.52 -19.20 -20.66
CA LEU A 209 -28.56 -18.10 -20.69
C LEU A 209 -28.05 -17.79 -19.28
N ARG A 210 -26.73 -17.69 -19.15
CA ARG A 210 -25.99 -17.44 -17.91
C ARG A 210 -25.20 -16.14 -17.95
N SER A 211 -24.72 -15.77 -19.14
CA SER A 211 -23.86 -14.61 -19.37
C SER A 211 -24.33 -13.86 -20.60
N ILE A 212 -24.42 -12.54 -20.47
CA ILE A 212 -24.58 -11.60 -21.57
C ILE A 212 -23.43 -10.60 -21.46
N HIS A 213 -22.70 -10.41 -22.56
CA HIS A 213 -21.64 -9.41 -22.67
C HIS A 213 -21.91 -8.49 -23.87
N SER A 214 -21.94 -7.20 -23.61
CA SER A 214 -22.20 -6.16 -24.59
C SER A 214 -21.47 -4.89 -24.17
N TRP A 215 -20.49 -4.46 -24.96
CA TRP A 215 -19.87 -3.15 -24.83
C TRP A 215 -20.19 -2.30 -26.06
N GLY A 216 -20.57 -1.04 -25.88
CA GLY A 216 -20.73 -0.10 -27.00
C GLY A 216 -21.93 -0.44 -27.89
N THR A 217 -23.01 -0.94 -27.29
CA THR A 217 -24.26 -1.27 -27.98
C THR A 217 -25.38 -0.37 -27.46
N PRO A 218 -26.25 0.21 -28.31
CA PRO A 218 -27.28 1.17 -27.92
C PRO A 218 -28.50 0.49 -27.27
N ILE A 219 -28.27 -0.31 -26.22
CA ILE A 219 -29.31 -0.98 -25.45
C ILE A 219 -29.91 0.02 -24.47
N LEU A 220 -31.24 0.14 -24.49
CA LEU A 220 -32.00 1.04 -23.61
C LEU A 220 -32.89 0.29 -22.60
N ASP A 221 -33.35 -0.90 -22.96
CA ASP A 221 -34.37 -1.65 -22.21
C ASP A 221 -33.89 -3.04 -21.80
N LEU A 222 -33.88 -3.29 -20.49
CA LEU A 222 -33.51 -4.57 -19.88
C LEU A 222 -34.73 -5.47 -19.58
N ALA A 223 -35.96 -5.00 -19.77
CA ALA A 223 -37.19 -5.75 -19.48
C ALA A 223 -37.25 -7.14 -20.14
N PRO A 224 -36.72 -7.35 -21.37
CA PRO A 224 -36.66 -8.69 -21.96
C PRO A 224 -35.86 -9.72 -21.15
N LEU A 225 -34.96 -9.30 -20.26
CA LEU A 225 -34.07 -10.17 -19.52
C LEU A 225 -34.62 -10.63 -18.16
N LYS A 226 -35.65 -9.95 -17.64
CA LYS A 226 -36.13 -10.08 -16.24
C LYS A 226 -36.49 -11.51 -15.83
N ASP A 227 -36.98 -12.32 -16.76
CA ASP A 227 -37.51 -13.67 -16.51
C ASP A 227 -36.49 -14.79 -16.81
N LEU A 228 -35.20 -14.46 -17.01
CA LEU A 228 -34.15 -15.43 -17.32
C LEU A 228 -33.64 -16.14 -16.05
N PRO A 229 -34.02 -17.41 -15.80
CA PRO A 229 -33.87 -18.05 -14.49
C PRO A 229 -32.44 -18.48 -14.16
N LYS A 230 -31.52 -18.39 -15.14
CA LYS A 230 -30.13 -18.84 -15.02
C LYS A 230 -29.12 -17.72 -15.18
N LEU A 231 -29.55 -16.49 -15.44
CA LEU A 231 -28.63 -15.38 -15.68
C LEU A 231 -27.83 -15.11 -14.40
N ARG A 232 -26.50 -15.07 -14.53
CA ARG A 232 -25.54 -14.87 -13.43
C ARG A 232 -24.68 -13.63 -13.68
N VAL A 233 -24.30 -13.39 -14.92
CA VAL A 233 -23.44 -12.27 -15.32
C VAL A 233 -24.19 -11.43 -16.33
N LEU A 234 -24.34 -10.15 -16.02
CA LEU A 234 -24.88 -9.14 -16.91
C LEU A 234 -23.81 -8.07 -17.12
N ASP A 235 -23.28 -7.97 -18.32
CA ASP A 235 -22.28 -7.00 -18.72
C ASP A 235 -22.81 -6.24 -19.93
N ILE A 236 -23.33 -5.03 -19.68
CA ILE A 236 -23.89 -4.12 -20.70
C ILE A 236 -23.32 -2.72 -20.45
N CYS A 237 -22.14 -2.48 -21.01
CA CYS A 237 -21.39 -1.24 -20.85
C CYS A 237 -21.43 -0.38 -22.13
N GLY A 238 -21.21 0.93 -22.00
CA GLY A 238 -21.17 1.86 -23.12
C GLY A 238 -22.50 1.94 -23.87
N GLY A 239 -23.61 1.94 -23.12
CA GLY A 239 -24.97 2.08 -23.63
C GLY A 239 -25.59 3.42 -23.23
N GLU A 240 -26.92 3.47 -23.26
CA GLU A 240 -27.72 4.63 -22.86
C GLU A 240 -28.82 4.17 -21.87
N ILE A 241 -28.48 3.24 -20.96
CA ILE A 241 -29.44 2.71 -19.99
C ILE A 241 -29.69 3.74 -18.90
N LEU A 242 -30.94 4.17 -18.74
CA LEU A 242 -31.38 5.02 -17.63
C LEU A 242 -32.11 4.22 -16.53
N ASP A 243 -32.94 3.25 -16.94
CA ASP A 243 -33.82 2.49 -16.05
C ASP A 243 -33.35 1.04 -15.89
N ILE A 244 -32.96 0.68 -14.67
CA ILE A 244 -32.58 -0.69 -14.29
C ILE A 244 -33.61 -1.38 -13.39
N SER A 245 -34.86 -0.91 -13.37
CA SER A 245 -35.96 -1.48 -12.58
C SER A 245 -36.23 -2.95 -12.92
N ALA A 246 -35.99 -3.36 -14.17
CA ALA A 246 -36.09 -4.74 -14.62
C ALA A 246 -35.18 -5.71 -13.84
N LEU A 247 -34.11 -5.20 -13.21
CA LEU A 247 -33.18 -6.02 -12.42
C LEU A 247 -33.72 -6.42 -11.04
N ALA A 248 -34.77 -5.78 -10.54
CA ALA A 248 -35.20 -5.89 -9.13
C ALA A 248 -35.44 -7.32 -8.62
N GLU A 249 -35.91 -8.21 -9.50
CA GLU A 249 -36.23 -9.59 -9.17
C GLU A 249 -35.21 -10.60 -9.72
N MET A 250 -34.14 -10.13 -10.37
CA MET A 250 -33.09 -10.96 -10.98
C MET A 250 -32.08 -11.46 -9.94
N THR A 251 -32.59 -12.02 -8.83
CA THR A 251 -31.84 -12.47 -7.64
C THR A 251 -30.79 -13.55 -7.90
N THR A 252 -30.76 -14.09 -9.13
CA THR A 252 -29.73 -15.01 -9.58
C THR A 252 -28.43 -14.33 -9.99
N LEU A 253 -28.45 -13.02 -10.27
CA LEU A 253 -27.26 -12.26 -10.67
C LEU A 253 -26.20 -12.30 -9.56
N THR A 254 -24.96 -12.55 -9.98
CA THR A 254 -23.77 -12.57 -9.14
C THR A 254 -22.77 -11.50 -9.56
N GLU A 255 -22.82 -11.07 -10.83
CA GLU A 255 -21.96 -10.03 -11.38
C GLU A 255 -22.77 -9.11 -12.30
N ILE A 256 -22.64 -7.79 -12.08
CA ILE A 256 -23.26 -6.76 -12.91
C ILE A 256 -22.19 -5.74 -13.31
N TYR A 257 -22.09 -5.46 -14.60
CA TYR A 257 -21.25 -4.42 -15.17
C TYR A 257 -22.11 -3.54 -16.08
N LEU A 258 -22.26 -2.26 -15.70
CA LEU A 258 -23.08 -1.27 -16.38
C LEU A 258 -22.30 0.04 -16.58
N VAL A 259 -21.01 -0.08 -16.93
CA VAL A 259 -20.12 1.07 -17.08
C VAL A 259 -20.54 1.94 -18.25
N GLY A 260 -20.51 3.26 -18.12
CA GLY A 260 -20.77 4.17 -19.25
C GLY A 260 -22.22 4.07 -19.72
N ASN A 261 -23.15 4.32 -18.80
CA ASN A 261 -24.58 4.45 -19.06
C ASN A 261 -25.10 5.74 -18.39
N ASP A 262 -26.40 5.99 -18.42
CA ASP A 262 -27.04 7.19 -17.85
C ASP A 262 -27.86 6.86 -16.58
N ILE A 263 -27.38 5.91 -15.76
CA ILE A 263 -28.09 5.43 -14.57
C ILE A 263 -27.98 6.47 -13.45
N THR A 264 -29.11 6.75 -12.80
CA THR A 264 -29.17 7.65 -11.63
C THR A 264 -29.74 6.97 -10.39
N ASP A 265 -30.72 6.07 -10.57
CA ASP A 265 -31.38 5.31 -9.50
C ASP A 265 -30.95 3.84 -9.53
N ILE A 266 -30.36 3.39 -8.41
CA ILE A 266 -29.93 2.01 -8.22
C ILE A 266 -30.75 1.25 -7.16
N SER A 267 -31.89 1.79 -6.75
CA SER A 267 -32.78 1.17 -5.75
C SER A 267 -33.24 -0.24 -6.12
N SER A 268 -33.31 -0.57 -7.42
CA SER A 268 -33.64 -1.92 -7.90
C SER A 268 -32.60 -2.98 -7.48
N LEU A 269 -31.38 -2.59 -7.11
CA LEU A 269 -30.34 -3.54 -6.69
C LEU A 269 -30.58 -4.10 -5.27
N ALA A 270 -31.50 -3.52 -4.48
CA ALA A 270 -31.68 -3.81 -3.04
C ALA A 270 -31.84 -5.31 -2.71
N ASN A 271 -32.50 -6.08 -3.58
CA ASN A 271 -32.79 -7.49 -3.34
C ASN A 271 -31.74 -8.45 -3.94
N LEU A 272 -30.72 -7.93 -4.64
CA LEU A 272 -29.71 -8.73 -5.34
C LEU A 272 -28.58 -9.19 -4.41
N THR A 273 -28.97 -9.83 -3.32
CA THR A 273 -28.09 -10.24 -2.21
C THR A 273 -27.00 -11.24 -2.60
N ASN A 274 -27.11 -11.90 -3.75
CA ASN A 274 -26.08 -12.80 -4.29
C ASN A 274 -24.98 -12.07 -5.08
N LEU A 275 -25.07 -10.74 -5.27
CA LEU A 275 -24.05 -9.98 -5.97
C LEU A 275 -22.71 -10.05 -5.25
N THR A 276 -21.67 -10.34 -6.04
CA THR A 276 -20.28 -10.40 -5.59
C THR A 276 -19.40 -9.38 -6.29
N ARG A 277 -19.78 -8.98 -7.51
CA ARG A 277 -19.09 -7.95 -8.30
C ARG A 277 -20.11 -6.97 -8.89
N LEU A 278 -19.88 -5.69 -8.69
CA LEU A 278 -20.74 -4.62 -9.21
C LEU A 278 -19.88 -3.50 -9.80
N ASN A 279 -20.08 -3.19 -11.07
CA ASN A 279 -19.48 -2.04 -11.73
C ASN A 279 -20.57 -1.10 -12.25
N LEU A 280 -20.61 0.10 -11.68
CA LEU A 280 -21.54 1.19 -11.98
C LEU A 280 -20.78 2.46 -12.38
N SER A 281 -19.51 2.34 -12.75
CA SER A 281 -18.68 3.48 -13.10
C SER A 281 -19.19 4.23 -14.32
N GLU A 282 -18.88 5.52 -14.44
CA GLU A 282 -19.30 6.37 -15.58
C GLU A 282 -20.82 6.36 -15.74
N ASN A 283 -21.51 6.81 -14.70
CA ASN A 283 -22.96 7.02 -14.63
C ASN A 283 -23.24 8.33 -13.87
N ASP A 284 -24.50 8.63 -13.55
CA ASP A 284 -24.93 9.83 -12.82
C ASP A 284 -25.51 9.50 -11.42
N ILE A 285 -25.00 8.45 -10.78
CA ILE A 285 -25.50 7.96 -9.48
C ILE A 285 -25.08 8.90 -8.36
N SER A 286 -26.02 9.25 -7.47
CA SER A 286 -25.75 10.11 -6.31
C SER A 286 -26.03 9.44 -4.95
N ASP A 287 -26.97 8.50 -4.91
CA ASP A 287 -27.33 7.74 -3.71
C ASP A 287 -26.83 6.29 -3.83
N VAL A 288 -25.94 5.90 -2.92
CA VAL A 288 -25.35 4.55 -2.84
C VAL A 288 -25.81 3.76 -1.62
N SER A 289 -26.77 4.28 -0.86
CA SER A 289 -27.23 3.67 0.41
C SER A 289 -27.73 2.23 0.23
N VAL A 290 -28.32 1.91 -0.93
CA VAL A 290 -28.78 0.56 -1.28
C VAL A 290 -27.67 -0.50 -1.22
N LEU A 291 -26.41 -0.11 -1.47
CA LEU A 291 -25.29 -1.03 -1.52
C LEU A 291 -24.96 -1.60 -0.13
N ALA A 292 -25.34 -0.92 0.95
CA ALA A 292 -25.19 -1.40 2.33
C ALA A 292 -25.95 -2.72 2.57
N GLY A 293 -27.01 -2.98 1.78
CA GLY A 293 -27.84 -4.18 1.83
C GLY A 293 -27.28 -5.39 1.05
N LEU A 294 -26.07 -5.30 0.48
CA LEU A 294 -25.49 -6.36 -0.38
C LEU A 294 -24.38 -7.14 0.36
N PRO A 295 -24.73 -8.16 1.17
CA PRO A 295 -23.82 -8.78 2.14
C PRO A 295 -22.72 -9.66 1.53
N HIS A 296 -22.79 -9.95 0.23
CA HIS A 296 -21.85 -10.84 -0.46
C HIS A 296 -20.97 -10.11 -1.47
N LEU A 297 -21.07 -8.78 -1.52
CA LEU A 297 -20.24 -7.96 -2.40
C LEU A 297 -18.77 -8.14 -2.01
N LYS A 298 -17.90 -8.29 -3.00
CA LYS A 298 -16.44 -8.46 -2.83
C LYS A 298 -15.65 -7.44 -3.63
N TRP A 299 -16.27 -6.92 -4.68
CA TRP A 299 -15.69 -5.93 -5.56
C TRP A 299 -16.79 -4.97 -6.02
N LEU A 300 -16.53 -3.68 -5.88
CA LEU A 300 -17.45 -2.59 -6.20
C LEU A 300 -16.68 -1.52 -6.97
N ALA A 301 -17.21 -1.06 -8.10
CA ALA A 301 -16.74 0.13 -8.77
C ALA A 301 -17.89 1.07 -9.09
N PHE A 302 -17.70 2.36 -8.83
CA PHE A 302 -18.63 3.44 -9.13
C PHE A 302 -17.87 4.75 -9.38
N ASN A 303 -16.65 4.67 -9.91
CA ASN A 303 -15.88 5.86 -10.26
C ASN A 303 -16.59 6.69 -11.34
N HIS A 304 -16.33 8.00 -11.41
CA HIS A 304 -17.04 8.92 -12.31
C HIS A 304 -18.56 8.86 -12.13
N ASN A 305 -19.04 9.32 -10.96
CA ASN A 305 -20.46 9.44 -10.64
C ASN A 305 -20.70 10.76 -9.86
N ALA A 306 -21.93 10.97 -9.39
CA ALA A 306 -22.34 12.14 -8.60
C ALA A 306 -22.49 11.85 -7.10
N VAL A 307 -21.84 10.79 -6.58
CA VAL A 307 -21.94 10.37 -5.18
C VAL A 307 -21.33 11.44 -4.27
N SER A 308 -22.12 11.95 -3.33
CA SER A 308 -21.71 13.03 -2.40
C SER A 308 -21.74 12.63 -0.92
N ASP A 309 -22.33 11.48 -0.60
CA ASP A 309 -22.36 10.87 0.72
C ASP A 309 -22.12 9.35 0.57
N VAL A 310 -21.33 8.79 1.48
CA VAL A 310 -21.02 7.36 1.55
C VAL A 310 -21.16 6.79 2.96
N SER A 311 -21.70 7.57 3.89
CA SER A 311 -21.76 7.20 5.31
C SER A 311 -22.52 5.90 5.56
N GLU A 312 -23.53 5.58 4.75
CA GLU A 312 -24.28 4.32 4.82
C GLU A 312 -23.47 3.10 4.39
N ILE A 313 -22.42 3.29 3.59
CA ILE A 313 -21.60 2.21 3.03
C ILE A 313 -20.16 2.20 3.60
N ASP A 314 -19.85 3.04 4.60
CA ASP A 314 -18.53 3.14 5.24
C ASP A 314 -17.99 1.77 5.71
N SER A 315 -18.86 0.90 6.23
CA SER A 315 -18.44 -0.44 6.67
C SER A 315 -18.00 -1.34 5.53
N LEU A 316 -18.46 -1.12 4.29
CA LEU A 316 -18.05 -1.93 3.14
C LEU A 316 -16.57 -1.72 2.79
N PHE A 317 -16.01 -0.54 3.07
CA PHE A 317 -14.61 -0.20 2.75
C PHE A 317 -13.59 -1.05 3.53
N GLU A 318 -14.03 -1.75 4.58
CA GLU A 318 -13.16 -2.62 5.37
C GLU A 318 -12.97 -4.00 4.74
N ASP A 319 -13.98 -4.52 4.03
CA ASP A 319 -14.07 -5.93 3.66
C ASP A 319 -13.97 -6.19 2.15
N ILE A 320 -14.16 -5.17 1.31
CA ILE A 320 -14.28 -5.34 -0.14
C ILE A 320 -13.33 -4.41 -0.91
N VAL A 321 -13.02 -4.80 -2.15
CA VAL A 321 -12.31 -3.91 -3.08
C VAL A 321 -13.30 -2.88 -3.62
N ILE A 322 -13.07 -1.59 -3.40
CA ILE A 322 -13.92 -0.51 -3.92
C ILE A 322 -13.11 0.36 -4.89
N VAL A 323 -13.66 0.78 -6.03
CA VAL A 323 -13.05 1.74 -6.98
C VAL A 323 -14.01 2.92 -7.17
N TRP A 324 -13.61 4.13 -6.77
CA TRP A 324 -14.59 5.21 -6.50
C TRP A 324 -14.11 6.63 -6.80
N HIS A 325 -12.97 6.79 -7.47
CA HIS A 325 -12.44 8.11 -7.82
C HIS A 325 -13.41 8.93 -8.69
N ASN A 326 -13.23 10.26 -8.70
CA ASN A 326 -14.06 11.19 -9.46
C ASN A 326 -15.54 11.16 -9.06
N ASN A 327 -15.79 11.23 -7.75
CA ASN A 327 -17.09 11.43 -7.13
C ASN A 327 -17.02 12.64 -6.18
N PRO A 328 -18.07 13.49 -6.07
CA PRO A 328 -18.09 14.63 -5.17
C PRO A 328 -17.77 14.33 -3.69
N ALA A 329 -18.16 13.16 -3.18
CA ALA A 329 -17.87 12.68 -1.82
C ALA A 329 -16.36 12.59 -1.58
N PHE A 330 -15.59 12.50 -2.66
CA PHE A 330 -14.25 11.98 -2.69
C PHE A 330 -13.30 12.92 -3.45
N PRO A 331 -12.80 13.96 -2.78
CA PRO A 331 -12.00 14.98 -3.44
C PRO A 331 -10.71 14.39 -4.01
N GLY A 332 -10.31 14.84 -5.21
CA GLY A 332 -9.12 14.37 -5.91
C GLY A 332 -7.77 14.85 -5.33
N GLY A 333 -7.80 15.47 -4.14
CA GLY A 333 -6.65 16.13 -3.51
C GLY A 333 -6.00 17.21 -4.37
N GLY A 334 -4.98 17.87 -3.82
CA GLY A 334 -4.08 18.78 -4.51
C GLY A 334 -2.98 18.04 -5.28
N THR A 335 -2.02 18.81 -5.79
CA THR A 335 -0.83 18.26 -6.46
C THR A 335 -0.11 17.25 -5.58
N LYS A 336 0.53 16.26 -6.21
CA LYS A 336 1.31 15.26 -5.50
C LYS A 336 2.51 15.94 -4.83
N ILE A 337 2.93 15.49 -3.65
CA ILE A 337 4.10 16.03 -2.93
C ILE A 337 5.37 15.69 -3.74
N VAL A 338 5.83 16.61 -4.59
CA VAL A 338 6.87 16.38 -5.62
C VAL A 338 8.24 16.02 -5.03
N GLY A 339 8.55 16.52 -3.84
CA GLY A 339 9.87 16.35 -3.23
C GLY A 339 10.69 17.65 -3.21
N PRO A 340 11.97 17.57 -2.81
CA PRO A 340 12.77 16.35 -2.72
C PRO A 340 12.36 15.42 -1.57
N TRP A 341 12.43 14.12 -1.83
CA TRP A 341 12.25 13.05 -0.85
C TRP A 341 13.58 12.31 -0.67
N LEU A 342 13.84 11.82 0.53
CA LEU A 342 14.90 10.85 0.80
C LEU A 342 14.33 9.45 0.85
N TRP A 343 14.92 8.51 0.12
CA TRP A 343 14.46 7.12 0.04
C TRP A 343 15.53 6.14 0.49
N VAL A 344 15.11 5.05 1.15
CA VAL A 344 16.00 3.93 1.47
C VAL A 344 15.24 2.60 1.41
N LEU A 345 15.85 1.60 0.78
CA LEU A 345 15.34 0.23 0.80
C LEU A 345 15.79 -0.47 2.09
N VAL A 346 14.85 -1.13 2.75
CA VAL A 346 15.07 -2.02 3.89
C VAL A 346 14.70 -3.43 3.46
N ALA A 347 15.68 -4.34 3.44
CA ALA A 347 15.45 -5.75 3.10
C ALA A 347 14.64 -6.45 4.20
N GLY A 348 13.57 -7.17 3.82
CA GLY A 348 12.66 -7.88 4.72
C GLY A 348 11.50 -8.50 3.95
N GLU A 349 10.69 -9.36 4.56
CA GLU A 349 9.62 -10.06 3.83
C GLU A 349 8.29 -9.31 3.80
N ARG A 350 7.94 -8.51 4.83
CA ARG A 350 6.69 -7.70 4.90
C ARG A 350 6.74 -6.59 5.95
N MET A 351 5.90 -5.57 5.79
CA MET A 351 5.57 -4.65 6.88
C MET A 351 4.80 -5.39 7.98
N THR A 352 5.32 -5.33 9.21
CA THR A 352 4.73 -5.89 10.42
C THR A 352 4.53 -4.77 11.44
N ASP A 353 3.88 -5.02 12.58
CA ASP A 353 3.73 -4.03 13.66
C ASP A 353 5.07 -3.61 14.31
N GLY A 354 6.19 -4.24 13.93
CA GLY A 354 7.53 -3.84 14.36
C GLY A 354 8.12 -2.64 13.60
N ASP A 355 9.25 -2.15 14.08
CA ASP A 355 10.02 -1.04 13.50
C ASP A 355 11.11 -1.60 12.57
N ALA A 356 10.86 -1.57 11.27
CA ALA A 356 11.78 -2.20 10.31
C ALA A 356 13.07 -1.37 10.12
N LEU A 357 13.00 -0.05 10.28
CA LEU A 357 14.20 0.81 10.25
C LEU A 357 15.13 0.49 11.44
N SER A 358 14.57 0.29 12.63
CA SER A 358 15.32 -0.11 13.82
C SER A 358 15.99 -1.45 13.63
N VAL A 359 15.26 -2.44 13.10
CA VAL A 359 15.84 -3.76 12.82
C VAL A 359 16.98 -3.67 11.82
N ALA A 360 16.79 -2.93 10.71
CA ALA A 360 17.79 -2.82 9.65
C ALA A 360 19.02 -1.99 10.05
N SER A 361 18.90 -1.11 11.04
CA SER A 361 19.97 -0.24 11.52
C SER A 361 20.65 -0.73 12.80
N ASP A 362 20.31 -1.91 13.30
CA ASP A 362 20.74 -2.42 14.62
C ASP A 362 20.38 -1.47 15.78
N GLY A 363 19.21 -0.83 15.70
CA GLY A 363 18.70 0.13 16.69
C GLY A 363 19.31 1.53 16.60
N ARG A 364 20.14 1.83 15.58
CA ARG A 364 20.76 3.15 15.39
C ARG A 364 19.82 4.20 14.78
N GLY A 365 18.73 3.78 14.17
CA GLY A 365 17.68 4.63 13.62
C GLY A 365 16.34 3.91 13.62
N THR A 366 15.33 4.52 14.22
CA THR A 366 13.96 3.99 14.36
C THR A 366 13.01 4.73 13.43
N GLU A 367 11.86 4.13 13.10
CA GLU A 367 10.76 4.79 12.41
C GLU A 367 10.33 6.06 13.16
N GLN A 368 10.18 5.97 14.48
CA GLN A 368 9.82 7.11 15.32
C GLN A 368 10.83 8.25 15.22
N GLN A 369 12.14 7.94 15.26
CA GLN A 369 13.19 8.96 15.13
C GLN A 369 13.11 9.63 13.77
N VAL A 370 13.09 8.85 12.68
CA VAL A 370 13.06 9.42 11.32
C VAL A 370 11.75 10.19 11.07
N ALA A 371 10.62 9.73 11.59
CA ALA A 371 9.33 10.42 11.50
C ALA A 371 9.30 11.75 12.27
N THR A 372 10.10 11.89 13.33
CA THR A 372 10.15 13.10 14.16
C THR A 372 11.13 14.11 13.58
N VAL A 373 12.29 13.65 13.09
CA VAL A 373 13.43 14.51 12.75
C VAL A 373 13.80 14.56 11.28
N GLY A 374 13.20 13.70 10.46
CA GLY A 374 13.53 13.52 9.06
C GLY A 374 14.74 12.61 8.83
N ALA A 375 14.89 12.16 7.59
CA ALA A 375 16.08 11.45 7.15
C ALA A 375 17.23 12.42 6.82
N SER A 376 18.46 11.90 6.80
CA SER A 376 19.65 12.65 6.38
C SER A 376 20.30 11.96 5.18
N GLU A 377 20.57 12.72 4.13
CA GLU A 377 21.15 12.18 2.90
C GLU A 377 22.50 11.51 3.16
N GLY A 378 22.72 10.34 2.55
CA GLY A 378 23.95 9.56 2.69
C GLY A 378 24.11 8.81 4.03
N LYS A 379 23.16 8.94 4.97
CA LYS A 379 23.18 8.17 6.22
C LYS A 379 22.81 6.71 5.94
N HIS A 380 23.56 5.78 6.53
CA HIS A 380 23.36 4.35 6.33
C HIS A 380 22.17 3.79 7.15
N VAL A 381 21.45 2.86 6.52
CA VAL A 381 20.51 1.92 7.14
C VAL A 381 20.91 0.52 6.67
N GLY A 382 21.56 -0.23 7.55
CA GLY A 382 22.25 -1.46 7.16
C GLY A 382 23.29 -1.20 6.05
N ASN A 383 23.15 -1.89 4.92
CA ASN A 383 24.01 -1.74 3.75
C ASN A 383 23.54 -0.65 2.76
N ASN A 384 22.33 -0.11 2.94
CA ASN A 384 21.76 0.92 2.07
C ASN A 384 21.97 2.32 2.69
N VAL A 385 21.72 3.35 1.89
CA VAL A 385 21.81 4.75 2.31
C VAL A 385 20.56 5.51 1.87
N TRP A 386 20.22 6.57 2.60
CA TRP A 386 19.20 7.51 2.18
C TRP A 386 19.66 8.31 0.96
N THR A 387 18.93 8.25 -0.15
CA THR A 387 19.22 8.97 -1.40
C THR A 387 18.08 9.92 -1.76
N ALA A 388 18.43 11.11 -2.27
CA ALA A 388 17.45 12.10 -2.67
C ALA A 388 16.91 11.82 -4.09
N ASP A 389 15.59 11.94 -4.27
CA ASP A 389 14.94 12.01 -5.58
C ASP A 389 13.63 12.81 -5.51
N THR A 390 13.07 13.16 -6.66
CA THR A 390 11.76 13.77 -6.81
C THR A 390 10.80 12.82 -7.51
N ILE A 391 9.50 13.03 -7.29
CA ILE A 391 8.42 12.29 -7.94
C ILE A 391 7.66 13.22 -8.89
N ALA A 392 7.00 12.68 -9.91
CA ALA A 392 6.23 13.50 -10.84
C ALA A 392 5.05 14.20 -10.12
N PRO A 393 4.71 15.46 -10.49
CA PRO A 393 3.59 16.20 -9.90
C PRO A 393 2.22 15.60 -10.24
N SER A 394 2.17 14.74 -11.27
CA SER A 394 1.00 14.04 -11.78
C SER A 394 1.32 12.56 -12.03
N GLY A 395 0.30 11.78 -12.37
CA GLY A 395 0.40 10.34 -12.57
C GLY A 395 -0.07 9.55 -11.35
N ASN A 396 -0.55 8.32 -11.62
CA ASN A 396 -1.15 7.46 -10.61
C ASN A 396 -0.11 6.70 -9.77
N ASN A 397 1.10 6.50 -10.32
CA ASN A 397 2.21 5.77 -9.70
C ASN A 397 3.54 6.53 -9.74
N ASN A 398 3.54 7.79 -9.30
CA ASN A 398 4.74 8.63 -9.37
C ASN A 398 5.89 8.15 -8.46
N ILE A 399 5.59 7.51 -7.33
CA ILE A 399 6.61 6.91 -6.45
C ILE A 399 7.20 5.65 -7.08
N GLY A 400 6.39 4.77 -7.66
CA GLY A 400 6.89 3.55 -8.30
C GLY A 400 7.80 3.81 -9.48
N GLU A 401 7.44 4.78 -10.31
CA GLU A 401 8.29 5.22 -11.42
C GLU A 401 9.63 5.76 -10.92
N MET A 402 9.63 6.54 -9.83
CA MET A 402 10.85 7.06 -9.22
C MET A 402 11.72 5.94 -8.63
N LEU A 403 11.15 5.01 -7.88
CA LEU A 403 11.91 3.89 -7.29
C LEU A 403 12.57 3.02 -8.36
N LYS A 404 11.90 2.82 -9.49
CA LYS A 404 12.46 2.17 -10.67
C LYS A 404 13.66 2.94 -11.24
N ARG A 405 13.58 4.29 -11.33
CA ARG A 405 14.70 5.12 -11.77
C ARG A 405 15.91 5.03 -10.84
N GLN A 406 15.69 4.94 -9.53
CA GLN A 406 16.73 4.74 -8.52
C GLN A 406 17.32 3.32 -8.53
N GLY A 407 16.76 2.39 -9.30
CA GLY A 407 17.20 0.98 -9.33
C GLY A 407 16.87 0.22 -8.04
N ILE A 408 15.92 0.70 -7.25
CA ILE A 408 15.46 0.03 -6.03
C ILE A 408 14.66 -1.22 -6.43
N GLY A 409 15.08 -2.39 -5.94
CA GLY A 409 14.45 -3.66 -6.24
C GLY A 409 13.01 -3.77 -5.73
N ASN A 410 12.28 -4.80 -6.18
CA ASN A 410 10.85 -5.00 -5.89
C ASN A 410 10.58 -5.84 -4.62
N ASN A 411 11.57 -6.05 -3.75
CA ASN A 411 11.42 -6.92 -2.59
C ASN A 411 11.93 -6.21 -1.33
N GLY A 412 11.08 -6.13 -0.29
CA GLY A 412 11.39 -5.44 0.96
C GLY A 412 10.36 -4.39 1.35
N ILE A 413 10.79 -3.51 2.24
CA ILE A 413 10.06 -2.30 2.62
C ILE A 413 10.90 -1.11 2.16
N VAL A 414 10.29 -0.14 1.49
CA VAL A 414 10.96 1.12 1.16
C VAL A 414 10.43 2.22 2.06
N TYR A 415 11.33 3.03 2.60
CA TYR A 415 10.97 4.23 3.36
C TYR A 415 11.27 5.48 2.54
N GLY A 416 10.33 6.42 2.55
CA GLY A 416 10.47 7.76 1.99
C GLY A 416 10.24 8.82 3.06
N SER A 417 11.15 9.78 3.19
CA SER A 417 11.04 10.91 4.11
C SER A 417 11.03 12.23 3.35
N ALA A 418 10.04 13.08 3.61
CA ALA A 418 9.95 14.44 3.09
C ALA A 418 9.81 15.44 4.25
N THR A 419 10.46 16.58 4.08
CA THR A 419 10.39 17.70 5.02
C THR A 419 9.52 18.79 4.40
N ILE A 420 8.42 19.11 5.07
CA ILE A 420 7.37 20.01 4.58
C ILE A 420 7.38 21.28 5.43
N GLU A 421 7.66 22.43 4.84
CA GLU A 421 7.52 23.72 5.49
C GLU A 421 6.09 24.23 5.32
N SER A 422 5.42 24.54 6.43
CA SER A 422 4.13 25.20 6.42
C SER A 422 4.27 26.61 7.02
N PRO A 423 3.86 27.68 6.31
CA PRO A 423 4.04 29.05 6.83
C PRO A 423 3.14 29.35 8.03
N ILE A 424 2.09 28.55 8.23
CA ILE A 424 1.12 28.66 9.32
C ILE A 424 0.75 27.27 9.83
N GLU A 425 0.18 27.20 11.04
CA GLU A 425 -0.51 25.99 11.45
C GLU A 425 -1.84 25.90 10.70
N GLN A 426 -2.09 24.77 10.04
CA GLN A 426 -3.30 24.58 9.22
C GLN A 426 -3.82 23.14 9.29
N GLN A 427 -5.15 23.02 9.34
CA GLN A 427 -5.86 21.75 9.15
C GLN A 427 -6.00 21.47 7.66
N THR A 428 -5.68 20.26 7.25
CA THR A 428 -5.78 19.80 5.87
C THR A 428 -6.09 18.30 5.86
N ARG A 429 -6.36 17.70 4.70
CA ARG A 429 -6.41 16.25 4.53
C ARG A 429 -5.15 15.75 3.83
N LEU A 430 -4.60 14.66 4.34
CA LEU A 430 -3.56 13.91 3.64
C LEU A 430 -4.23 12.89 2.72
N PHE A 431 -4.05 13.06 1.43
CA PHE A 431 -4.51 12.15 0.38
C PHE A 431 -3.43 11.13 0.07
N VAL A 432 -3.84 9.87 -0.04
CA VAL A 432 -2.98 8.71 -0.14
C VAL A 432 -3.50 7.79 -1.24
N GLY A 433 -2.59 7.41 -2.13
CA GLY A 433 -2.73 6.26 -3.00
C GLY A 433 -1.68 5.22 -2.60
N HIS A 434 -2.06 3.97 -2.41
CA HIS A 434 -1.14 2.86 -2.20
C HIS A 434 -1.74 1.53 -2.71
N ARG A 435 -0.91 0.62 -3.22
CA ARG A 435 -1.41 -0.71 -3.65
C ARG A 435 -1.28 -1.77 -2.57
N ASP A 436 -0.21 -1.71 -1.80
CA ASP A 436 0.21 -2.76 -0.86
C ASP A 436 0.25 -2.19 0.56
N GLY A 437 0.95 -2.86 1.48
CA GLY A 437 1.08 -2.40 2.86
C GLY A 437 1.70 -1.00 2.94
N ILE A 438 1.16 -0.17 3.83
CA ILE A 438 1.60 1.21 4.02
C ILE A 438 1.53 1.61 5.50
N ARG A 439 2.50 2.39 5.94
CA ARG A 439 2.48 3.11 7.21
C ARG A 439 2.96 4.55 6.99
N LEU A 440 2.15 5.51 7.39
CA LEU A 440 2.42 6.94 7.27
C LEU A 440 2.55 7.57 8.65
N TYR A 441 3.57 8.40 8.77
CA TYR A 441 3.82 9.22 9.95
C TYR A 441 3.84 10.70 9.58
N LEU A 442 3.29 11.54 10.46
CA LEU A 442 3.45 12.99 10.40
C LEU A 442 3.95 13.49 11.75
N ASN A 443 5.10 14.15 11.77
CA ASN A 443 5.71 14.72 12.97
C ASN A 443 5.89 13.72 14.12
N GLY A 444 6.22 12.47 13.78
CA GLY A 444 6.40 11.37 14.73
C GLY A 444 5.13 10.56 15.03
N ASP A 445 3.93 11.04 14.69
CA ASP A 445 2.69 10.32 14.96
C ASP A 445 2.29 9.44 13.76
N VAL A 446 1.88 8.19 14.00
CA VAL A 446 1.26 7.36 12.94
C VAL A 446 -0.10 7.94 12.59
N VAL A 447 -0.23 8.44 11.36
CA VAL A 447 -1.49 9.02 10.88
C VAL A 447 -2.30 8.04 10.03
N TYR A 448 -1.67 7.00 9.48
CA TYR A 448 -2.35 5.97 8.71
C TYR A 448 -1.54 4.68 8.61
N GLN A 449 -2.20 3.53 8.73
CA GLN A 449 -1.58 2.22 8.55
C GLN A 449 -2.57 1.21 7.96
N LYS A 450 -2.12 0.47 6.94
CA LYS A 450 -2.80 -0.72 6.42
C LYS A 450 -1.77 -1.80 6.08
N ASN A 451 -2.03 -3.03 6.50
CA ASN A 451 -1.11 -4.18 6.29
C ASN A 451 -1.31 -4.89 4.93
N SER A 452 -2.32 -4.46 4.17
CA SER A 452 -2.60 -4.87 2.80
C SER A 452 -3.36 -3.74 2.11
N GLY A 453 -3.04 -3.48 0.85
CA GLY A 453 -3.83 -2.59 0.00
C GLY A 453 -4.62 -3.39 -1.05
N HIS A 454 -5.56 -2.71 -1.67
CA HIS A 454 -6.29 -3.20 -2.83
C HIS A 454 -5.92 -2.32 -4.02
N TRP A 455 -5.78 -2.90 -5.20
CA TRP A 455 -5.32 -2.15 -6.37
C TRP A 455 -6.29 -1.03 -6.73
N GLN A 456 -5.84 0.21 -6.54
CA GLN A 456 -6.54 1.44 -6.92
C GLN A 456 -5.51 2.46 -7.38
N GLU A 457 -5.79 3.10 -8.51
CA GLU A 457 -4.94 4.14 -9.07
C GLU A 457 -5.20 5.50 -8.42
N GLY A 458 -4.16 6.32 -8.24
CA GLY A 458 -4.30 7.67 -7.69
C GLY A 458 -4.69 7.68 -6.20
N TYR A 459 -5.23 8.81 -5.72
CA TYR A 459 -5.70 8.91 -4.34
C TYR A 459 -7.01 8.15 -4.18
N HIS A 460 -7.05 7.29 -3.16
CA HIS A 460 -8.25 6.54 -2.77
C HIS A 460 -8.42 6.44 -1.26
N VAL A 461 -7.54 7.10 -0.50
CA VAL A 461 -7.70 7.27 0.94
C VAL A 461 -7.37 8.71 1.27
N TYR A 462 -8.13 9.32 2.16
CA TYR A 462 -7.77 10.59 2.76
C TYR A 462 -8.26 10.66 4.19
N PHE A 463 -7.58 11.44 5.01
CA PHE A 463 -7.93 11.63 6.42
C PHE A 463 -7.40 12.99 6.90
N PRO A 464 -8.06 13.61 7.89
CA PRO A 464 -7.64 14.92 8.41
C PRO A 464 -6.28 14.81 9.12
N VAL A 465 -5.44 15.81 8.91
CA VAL A 465 -4.14 16.00 9.57
C VAL A 465 -3.90 17.49 9.86
N THR A 466 -2.97 17.78 10.76
CA THR A 466 -2.56 19.16 11.07
C THR A 466 -1.10 19.37 10.69
N LEU A 467 -0.84 20.31 9.78
CA LEU A 467 0.51 20.83 9.56
C LEU A 467 0.76 21.93 10.60
N LYS A 468 1.83 21.80 11.38
CA LYS A 468 2.28 22.83 12.32
C LYS A 468 2.96 23.96 11.58
N ALA A 469 2.92 25.18 12.12
CA ALA A 469 3.74 26.27 11.60
C ALA A 469 5.23 25.89 11.68
N GLY A 470 5.96 26.12 10.60
CA GLY A 470 7.36 25.72 10.45
C GLY A 470 7.52 24.34 9.79
N THR A 471 8.59 23.65 10.18
CA THR A 471 8.96 22.37 9.58
C THR A 471 8.12 21.21 10.12
N ASN A 472 7.59 20.41 9.18
CA ASN A 472 6.88 19.15 9.41
C ASN A 472 7.63 18.00 8.72
N VAL A 473 7.53 16.79 9.25
CA VAL A 473 8.19 15.60 8.68
C VAL A 473 7.12 14.56 8.33
N LEU A 474 7.09 14.18 7.05
CA LEU A 474 6.28 13.07 6.54
C LEU A 474 7.20 11.87 6.27
N LEU A 475 6.96 10.76 6.96
CA LEU A 475 7.64 9.48 6.71
C LEU A 475 6.62 8.46 6.20
N ALA A 476 6.93 7.84 5.06
CA ALA A 476 6.13 6.79 4.46
C ALA A 476 6.93 5.49 4.38
N GLY A 477 6.44 4.42 4.99
CA GLY A 477 6.91 3.06 4.75
C GLY A 477 5.95 2.34 3.80
N LEU A 478 6.49 1.72 2.75
CA LEU A 478 5.74 1.00 1.72
C LEU A 478 6.27 -0.43 1.62
N ASP A 479 5.36 -1.40 1.61
CA ASP A 479 5.64 -2.83 1.36
C ASP A 479 5.33 -3.18 -0.11
N ASN A 480 5.98 -4.19 -0.69
CA ASN A 480 5.64 -4.72 -2.02
C ASN A 480 5.49 -6.25 -1.97
N HIS A 481 4.33 -6.75 -2.39
CA HIS A 481 4.02 -8.17 -2.29
C HIS A 481 4.77 -9.02 -3.33
N PRO A 482 5.50 -10.09 -2.95
CA PRO A 482 6.36 -10.86 -3.85
C PRO A 482 5.61 -11.63 -4.96
N ASN A 483 4.31 -11.91 -4.78
CA ASN A 483 3.47 -12.55 -5.82
C ASN A 483 2.86 -11.57 -6.83
N HIS A 484 3.06 -10.26 -6.66
CA HIS A 484 2.66 -9.27 -7.65
C HIS A 484 3.88 -8.93 -8.49
N VAL A 485 3.83 -9.27 -9.78
CA VAL A 485 4.91 -9.02 -10.78
C VAL A 485 5.06 -7.52 -11.09
N HIS A 486 4.49 -6.63 -10.26
CA HIS A 486 4.34 -5.21 -10.51
C HIS A 486 5.21 -4.38 -9.56
N GLN A 487 5.54 -3.18 -10.04
CA GLN A 487 6.40 -2.19 -9.38
C GLN A 487 5.66 -1.54 -8.20
N TRP A 488 6.41 -1.02 -7.23
CA TRP A 488 5.93 -0.17 -6.13
C TRP A 488 4.80 0.77 -6.57
N HIS A 489 3.79 1.00 -5.73
CA HIS A 489 2.71 1.93 -6.06
C HIS A 489 2.28 2.78 -4.88
N ALA A 490 2.59 4.08 -4.95
CA ALA A 490 2.13 5.05 -3.97
C ALA A 490 2.02 6.47 -4.54
N SER A 491 1.24 7.31 -3.85
CA SER A 491 1.06 8.73 -4.14
C SER A 491 0.62 9.47 -2.88
N PHE A 492 1.16 10.66 -2.62
CA PHE A 492 0.79 11.49 -1.47
C PHE A 492 0.51 12.93 -1.89
N GLY A 493 -0.46 13.59 -1.24
CA GLY A 493 -0.82 14.99 -1.46
C GLY A 493 -1.63 15.57 -0.32
N PHE A 494 -1.76 16.88 -0.27
CA PHE A 494 -2.68 17.56 0.65
C PHE A 494 -3.91 18.09 -0.10
N ASP A 495 -4.85 18.74 0.58
CA ASP A 495 -5.90 19.51 -0.09
C ASP A 495 -5.32 20.55 -1.06
N VAL A 496 -6.06 20.87 -2.11
CA VAL A 496 -5.62 21.81 -3.18
C VAL A 496 -5.21 23.19 -2.65
N ASP A 497 -5.83 23.64 -1.57
CA ASP A 497 -5.59 24.95 -0.95
C ASP A 497 -4.58 24.91 0.21
N THR A 498 -3.89 23.78 0.41
CA THR A 498 -2.89 23.65 1.48
C THR A 498 -1.63 24.43 1.11
N ASP A 499 -1.25 25.40 1.92
CA ASP A 499 -0.05 26.21 1.71
C ASP A 499 1.17 25.50 2.32
N TYR A 500 2.06 24.98 1.48
CA TYR A 500 3.28 24.33 1.92
C TYR A 500 4.37 24.39 0.85
N THR A 501 5.62 24.21 1.28
CA THR A 501 6.76 23.91 0.39
C THR A 501 7.48 22.68 0.88
N VAL A 502 8.15 21.96 -0.03
CA VAL A 502 9.00 20.83 0.34
C VAL A 502 10.44 21.32 0.43
N ASN A 503 11.03 21.22 1.62
CA ASN A 503 12.39 21.65 1.90
C ASN A 503 13.40 20.69 1.28
N ALA A 504 14.57 21.21 0.90
CA ALA A 504 15.70 20.40 0.49
C ALA A 504 16.11 19.41 1.61
N PRO A 505 16.69 18.24 1.27
CA PRO A 505 17.19 17.31 2.26
C PRO A 505 18.26 17.99 3.12
N ILE A 506 18.29 17.67 4.41
CA ILE A 506 19.28 18.23 5.33
C ILE A 506 20.67 17.75 4.88
N SER A 507 21.49 18.66 4.34
CA SER A 507 22.87 18.34 3.95
C SER A 507 23.80 18.37 5.16
N ARG A 508 24.85 17.54 5.10
CA ARG A 508 25.82 17.30 6.20
C ARG A 508 26.64 18.53 6.60
N GLU A 509 26.58 19.65 5.87
CA GLU A 509 27.55 20.76 5.95
C GLU A 509 27.11 21.99 6.78
N LYS A 510 25.94 21.95 7.46
CA LYS A 510 25.37 23.14 8.13
C LYS A 510 25.13 23.05 9.65
N ILE A 511 25.67 22.05 10.34
CA ILE A 511 25.46 21.89 11.78
C ILE A 511 26.57 22.63 12.55
N PRO A 512 26.27 23.64 13.39
CA PRO A 512 27.30 24.38 14.12
C PRO A 512 28.05 23.51 15.13
N ALA A 513 29.32 23.83 15.38
CA ALA A 513 30.18 23.04 16.27
C ALA A 513 29.68 22.93 17.72
N TYR A 514 28.86 23.89 18.16
CA TYR A 514 28.28 23.95 19.52
C TYR A 514 26.98 23.14 19.68
N ASP A 515 26.45 22.57 18.60
CA ASP A 515 25.48 21.47 18.62
C ASP A 515 26.25 20.15 18.60
N VAL A 516 26.62 19.68 19.80
CA VAL A 516 27.67 18.68 20.00
C VAL A 516 27.16 17.28 19.64
N ASN A 517 25.90 16.99 19.98
CA ASN A 517 25.26 15.74 19.61
C ASN A 517 24.70 15.77 18.17
N MET A 518 24.73 16.92 17.50
CA MET A 518 24.17 17.16 16.18
C MET A 518 22.67 16.88 16.13
N ASP A 519 22.01 17.32 17.19
CA ASP A 519 20.59 17.21 17.38
C ASP A 519 19.81 18.48 17.05
N GLY A 520 20.39 19.42 16.31
CA GLY A 520 19.73 20.63 15.82
C GLY A 520 19.26 21.60 16.91
N GLN A 521 19.30 21.21 18.19
CA GLN A 521 18.90 22.01 19.33
C GLN A 521 20.06 22.14 20.32
N VAL A 522 20.57 23.34 20.53
CA VAL A 522 21.62 23.54 21.54
C VAL A 522 21.00 23.49 22.93
N ASN A 523 21.15 22.36 23.62
CA ASN A 523 20.45 22.08 24.87
C ASN A 523 21.38 21.51 25.97
N ILE A 524 20.79 21.10 27.11
CA ILE A 524 21.55 20.62 28.28
C ILE A 524 22.36 19.35 27.98
N LEU A 525 21.96 18.57 26.98
CA LEU A 525 22.67 17.36 26.58
C LEU A 525 24.01 17.70 25.90
N ASP A 526 24.08 18.79 25.14
CA ASP A 526 25.34 19.27 24.55
C ASP A 526 26.32 19.70 25.64
N LEU A 527 25.84 20.39 26.67
CA LEU A 527 26.66 20.76 27.83
C LEU A 527 27.19 19.54 28.58
N VAL A 528 26.33 18.52 28.80
CA VAL A 528 26.74 17.30 29.48
C VAL A 528 27.81 16.57 28.67
N LEU A 529 27.68 16.55 27.33
CA LEU A 529 28.65 15.92 26.44
C LEU A 529 30.01 16.63 26.46
N VAL A 530 30.05 17.97 26.41
CA VAL A 530 31.33 18.69 26.60
C VAL A 530 31.91 18.42 27.98
N GLY A 531 31.07 18.47 29.02
CA GLY A 531 31.46 18.25 30.41
C GLY A 531 32.04 16.86 30.70
N GLN A 532 31.65 15.82 29.95
CA GLN A 532 32.21 14.48 30.06
C GLN A 532 33.69 14.40 29.68
N PHE A 533 34.14 15.28 28.81
CA PHE A 533 35.51 15.31 28.31
C PHE A 533 36.34 16.47 28.91
N PHE A 534 35.82 17.13 29.95
CA PHE A 534 36.47 18.26 30.58
C PHE A 534 37.89 17.92 31.09
N GLY A 535 38.88 18.69 30.64
CA GLY A 535 40.30 18.49 30.99
C GLY A 535 41.05 17.48 30.13
N VAL A 536 40.42 16.88 29.11
CA VAL A 536 41.07 15.98 28.15
C VAL A 536 41.74 16.78 27.03
N SER A 537 42.91 16.32 26.56
CA SER A 537 43.66 16.92 25.44
C SER A 537 43.93 15.89 24.33
N GLY A 538 43.81 16.29 23.06
CA GLY A 538 44.15 15.45 21.90
C GLY A 538 42.95 15.06 21.01
N PRO A 539 43.19 14.45 19.83
CA PRO A 539 42.20 14.29 18.75
C PRO A 539 41.10 13.26 19.03
N SER A 540 41.11 12.59 20.18
CA SER A 540 40.17 11.52 20.51
C SER A 540 38.74 11.99 20.72
N ASN A 541 38.47 13.30 20.87
CA ASN A 541 37.12 13.84 21.13
C ASN A 541 36.88 15.21 20.46
N ALA A 542 37.15 15.31 19.14
CA ALA A 542 37.07 16.55 18.36
C ALA A 542 35.72 17.30 18.38
N ARG A 543 34.64 16.71 18.90
CA ARG A 543 33.34 17.40 19.06
C ARG A 543 33.15 18.11 20.39
N ALA A 544 33.84 17.65 21.44
CA ALA A 544 33.77 18.31 22.75
C ALA A 544 34.71 19.53 22.82
N ASP A 545 35.68 19.60 21.90
CA ASP A 545 36.53 20.77 21.65
C ASP A 545 35.81 21.66 20.62
N VAL A 546 34.85 22.43 21.12
CA VAL A 546 33.89 23.19 20.32
C VAL A 546 34.55 24.43 19.72
N ASN A 547 35.54 25.00 20.42
CA ASN A 547 36.29 26.16 19.92
C ASN A 547 37.51 25.78 19.05
N GLY A 548 37.87 24.50 18.97
CA GLY A 548 38.93 23.96 18.13
C GLY A 548 40.35 24.31 18.60
N ASP A 549 40.53 24.60 19.89
CA ASP A 549 41.82 25.00 20.47
C ASP A 549 42.72 23.80 20.86
N GLY A 550 42.20 22.57 20.73
CA GLY A 550 42.88 21.31 21.03
C GLY A 550 42.72 20.86 22.49
N ARG A 551 41.93 21.56 23.32
CA ARG A 551 41.70 21.26 24.74
C ARG A 551 40.24 21.47 25.14
N VAL A 552 39.58 20.42 25.62
CA VAL A 552 38.23 20.55 26.17
C VAL A 552 38.30 21.22 27.56
N ASN A 553 37.89 22.48 27.64
CA ASN A 553 38.00 23.31 28.83
C ASN A 553 36.77 24.20 29.07
N ILE A 554 36.90 25.16 30.00
CA ILE A 554 35.78 26.02 30.37
C ILE A 554 35.28 26.89 29.22
N SER A 555 36.16 27.23 28.26
CA SER A 555 35.81 27.99 27.07
C SER A 555 34.82 27.23 26.18
N ASP A 556 34.93 25.91 26.07
CA ASP A 556 33.99 25.07 25.29
C ASP A 556 32.62 24.99 25.96
N ILE A 557 32.60 24.82 27.29
CA ILE A 557 31.36 24.81 28.08
C ILE A 557 30.67 26.17 27.99
N VAL A 558 31.43 27.27 28.08
CA VAL A 558 30.91 28.64 27.96
C VAL A 558 30.36 28.89 26.57
N LEU A 559 31.01 28.37 25.52
CA LEU A 559 30.57 28.51 24.13
C LEU A 559 29.26 27.76 23.87
N VAL A 560 29.11 26.52 24.36
CA VAL A 560 27.82 25.82 24.28
C VAL A 560 26.77 26.51 25.14
N ALA A 561 27.14 26.96 26.35
CA ALA A 561 26.22 27.65 27.26
C ALA A 561 25.68 28.97 26.69
N SER A 562 26.48 29.72 25.93
CA SER A 562 26.07 31.00 25.35
C SER A 562 25.00 30.85 24.26
N HIS A 563 24.89 29.67 23.67
CA HIS A 563 23.93 29.33 22.61
C HIS A 563 22.76 28.47 23.11
N LEU A 564 22.61 28.25 24.43
CA LEU A 564 21.52 27.44 24.97
C LEU A 564 20.14 27.98 24.61
N GLY A 565 19.31 27.10 24.05
CA GLY A 565 17.98 27.44 23.56
C GLY A 565 17.97 27.99 22.13
N GLU A 566 19.12 28.07 21.47
CA GLU A 566 19.17 28.31 20.03
C GLU A 566 18.76 27.06 19.25
N ILE A 567 17.92 27.29 18.25
CA ILE A 567 17.56 26.28 17.25
C ILE A 567 18.47 26.56 16.07
N THR A 568 19.47 25.72 15.88
CA THR A 568 20.47 25.89 14.82
C THR A 568 20.31 24.92 13.67
N GLY A 569 19.30 24.06 13.74
CA GLY A 569 18.90 23.11 12.70
C GLY A 569 17.65 22.32 13.13
N ILE A 570 17.27 21.31 12.33
CA ILE A 570 16.15 20.40 12.66
C ILE A 570 16.63 19.43 13.74
N PRO A 571 15.81 19.10 14.76
CA PRO A 571 16.25 18.32 15.91
C PRO A 571 16.85 16.96 15.51
N ALA A 572 17.76 16.31 16.23
CA ALA A 572 18.05 14.88 16.14
C ALA A 572 17.70 14.19 17.46
N ALA A 573 17.85 12.86 17.51
CA ALA A 573 17.65 12.11 18.75
C ALA A 573 18.94 12.06 19.58
N PRO A 574 18.86 12.03 20.92
CA PRO A 574 20.02 11.99 21.80
C PRO A 574 20.91 10.77 21.52
N VAL A 575 22.22 10.99 21.47
CA VAL A 575 23.21 9.92 21.67
C VAL A 575 22.98 9.32 23.06
N LEU A 576 22.75 8.01 23.15
CA LEU A 576 22.62 7.29 24.42
C LEU A 576 23.87 7.50 25.28
N LEU A 577 23.74 8.33 26.31
CA LEU A 577 24.75 8.53 27.34
C LEU A 577 25.03 7.20 28.05
N ARG A 578 26.30 6.83 28.13
CA ARG A 578 26.78 5.80 29.06
C ARG A 578 26.29 6.15 30.45
N LYS A 579 25.87 5.11 31.17
CA LYS A 579 24.97 5.07 32.33
C LYS A 579 25.38 5.86 33.61
N ASN A 580 26.17 6.93 33.59
CA ASN A 580 26.70 7.52 34.83
C ASN A 580 27.17 8.99 34.82
N THR A 581 26.48 9.95 34.19
CA THR A 581 26.75 11.39 34.47
C THR A 581 25.50 12.26 34.29
N GLU A 582 24.82 12.56 35.40
CA GLU A 582 23.81 13.63 35.47
C GLU A 582 24.50 14.98 35.74
N LEU A 583 23.96 16.07 35.19
CA LEU A 583 24.43 17.42 35.50
C LEU A 583 24.09 17.77 36.96
N THR A 584 25.10 18.01 37.80
CA THR A 584 24.89 18.29 39.24
C THR A 584 25.06 19.78 39.58
N PRO A 585 24.40 20.28 40.65
CA PRO A 585 24.64 21.64 41.15
C PRO A 585 26.11 21.92 41.51
N ALA A 586 26.85 20.90 41.95
CA ALA A 586 28.28 21.03 42.26
C ALA A 586 29.13 21.25 41.00
N MET A 587 28.81 20.53 39.92
CA MET A 587 29.46 20.73 38.61
C MET A 587 29.17 22.13 38.06
N LEU A 588 27.91 22.57 38.07
CA LEU A 588 27.53 23.90 37.60
C LEU A 588 28.20 25.02 38.39
N ASN A 589 28.24 24.93 39.73
CA ASN A 589 28.96 25.91 40.56
C ASN A 589 30.45 25.95 40.22
N THR A 590 31.06 24.79 39.96
CA THR A 590 32.48 24.71 39.59
C THR A 590 32.73 25.36 38.23
N TRP A 591 31.89 25.08 37.23
CA TRP A 591 31.99 25.71 35.91
C TRP A 591 31.76 27.22 35.97
N ILE A 592 30.76 27.69 36.71
CA ILE A 592 30.51 29.13 36.89
C ILE A 592 31.73 29.83 37.52
N GLN A 593 32.33 29.25 38.56
CA GLN A 593 33.53 29.82 39.20
C GLN A 593 34.73 29.86 38.25
N GLN A 594 34.96 28.78 37.49
CA GLN A 594 36.05 28.75 36.50
C GLN A 594 35.79 29.72 35.34
N ALA A 595 34.55 29.85 34.88
CA ALA A 595 34.17 30.76 33.81
C ALA A 595 34.32 32.22 34.24
N GLN A 596 33.95 32.57 35.47
CA GLN A 596 34.16 33.91 36.05
C GLN A 596 35.65 34.26 36.19
N THR A 597 36.49 33.26 36.44
CA THR A 597 37.95 33.45 36.55
C THR A 597 38.62 33.56 35.18
N ALA A 598 38.10 32.83 34.19
CA ALA A 598 38.60 32.82 32.81
C ALA A 598 37.92 33.88 31.91
N ASP A 599 36.99 34.67 32.45
CA ASP A 599 36.24 35.69 31.72
C ASP A 599 37.18 36.69 31.05
N ASP A 600 37.18 36.67 29.71
CA ASP A 600 37.99 37.53 28.85
C ASP A 600 37.28 38.86 28.52
N GLY A 601 36.09 39.09 29.08
CA GLY A 601 35.26 40.27 28.83
C GLY A 601 34.43 40.19 27.55
N SER A 602 34.52 39.08 26.80
CA SER A 602 33.74 38.88 25.58
C SER A 602 32.24 38.79 25.88
N LEU A 603 31.43 39.03 24.84
CA LEU A 603 29.98 38.86 24.97
C LEU A 603 29.61 37.39 25.20
N THR A 604 30.33 36.46 24.55
CA THR A 604 30.20 35.01 24.68
C THR A 604 30.40 34.55 26.12
N PHE A 605 31.48 34.99 26.80
CA PHE A 605 31.72 34.65 28.19
C PHE A 605 30.63 35.16 29.13
N ARG A 606 30.22 36.42 28.96
CA ARG A 606 29.14 37.01 29.78
C ARG A 606 27.80 36.30 29.59
N GLN A 607 27.45 35.92 28.36
CA GLN A 607 26.23 35.18 28.05
C GLN A 607 26.28 33.74 28.58
N GLY A 608 27.41 33.03 28.40
CA GLY A 608 27.60 31.67 28.90
C GLY A 608 27.54 31.59 30.43
N ILE A 609 28.20 32.52 31.15
CA ILE A 609 28.12 32.58 32.63
C ILE A 609 26.66 32.80 33.09
N ALA A 610 25.94 33.73 32.47
CA ALA A 610 24.55 34.03 32.82
C ALA A 610 23.59 32.86 32.49
N ALA A 611 23.87 32.07 31.47
CA ALA A 611 23.10 30.88 31.13
C ALA A 611 23.34 29.74 32.14
N LEU A 612 24.60 29.50 32.54
CA LEU A 612 24.94 28.51 33.58
C LEU A 612 24.33 28.87 34.94
N GLN A 613 24.29 30.15 35.31
CA GLN A 613 23.65 30.62 36.55
C GLN A 613 22.14 30.35 36.57
N ARG A 614 21.44 30.65 35.47
CA ARG A 614 20.00 30.34 35.32
C ARG A 614 19.74 28.85 35.39
N LEU A 615 20.61 28.04 34.79
CA LEU A 615 20.48 26.59 34.79
C LEU A 615 20.71 25.99 36.20
N LEU A 616 21.62 26.56 37.00
CA LEU A 616 21.80 26.20 38.41
C LEU A 616 20.53 26.46 39.24
N GLU A 617 19.79 27.54 38.97
CA GLU A 617 18.52 27.82 39.67
C GLU A 617 17.44 26.77 39.36
N ILE A 618 17.38 26.27 38.12
CA ILE A 618 16.41 25.27 37.66
C ILE A 618 16.70 23.88 38.25
N VAL A 619 17.97 23.47 38.31
CA VAL A 619 18.38 22.12 38.77
C VAL A 619 18.23 21.95 40.30
N VAL A 620 18.06 23.04 41.06
CA VAL A 620 18.02 23.04 42.54
C VAL A 620 16.58 22.92 43.11
N VAL A 621 15.53 22.94 42.28
CA VAL A 621 14.14 22.78 42.75
C VAL A 621 13.72 21.30 42.78
N PRO A 622 13.35 20.73 43.94
CA PRO A 622 13.01 19.31 44.06
C PRO A 622 11.64 19.00 43.44
N LYS A 623 11.51 17.86 42.74
CA LYS A 623 10.24 17.46 42.07
C LYS A 623 9.10 17.12 43.03
N ARG A 624 9.40 16.86 44.31
CA ARG A 624 8.40 16.50 45.34
C ARG A 624 8.74 17.16 46.67
N THR A 625 7.70 17.56 47.39
CA THR A 625 7.81 17.98 48.79
C THR A 625 8.10 16.74 49.66
N ALA A 626 9.07 16.83 50.57
CA ALA A 626 9.50 15.70 51.39
C ALA A 626 10.02 16.14 52.77
N LEU A 627 9.73 15.34 53.80
CA LEU A 627 10.35 15.43 55.12
C LEU A 627 11.48 14.40 55.23
N LEU A 628 12.66 14.84 55.66
CA LEU A 628 13.87 14.02 55.72
C LEU A 628 14.23 13.66 57.17
N VAL A 629 15.21 12.75 57.32
CA VAL A 629 15.69 12.28 58.63
C VAL A 629 16.43 13.41 59.34
N ASN A 630 16.11 13.63 60.61
CA ASN A 630 16.80 14.62 61.43
C ASN A 630 18.27 14.22 61.69
N TYR A 631 19.14 15.21 61.85
CA TYR A 631 20.56 14.97 62.16
C TYR A 631 21.07 15.93 63.25
N PRO A 632 21.86 15.46 64.22
CA PRO A 632 22.12 14.05 64.50
C PRO A 632 20.84 13.30 64.93
N ASN A 633 20.84 11.98 64.82
CA ASN A 633 19.81 11.07 65.35
C ASN A 633 20.49 9.73 65.70
N PRO A 634 20.61 9.34 66.98
CA PRO A 634 20.08 10.04 68.16
C PRO A 634 20.80 11.37 68.43
N PHE A 635 20.18 12.29 69.17
CA PHE A 635 20.75 13.62 69.45
C PHE A 635 20.71 14.03 70.93
N ASN A 636 21.57 15.00 71.28
CA ASN A 636 21.72 15.57 72.61
C ASN A 636 22.37 16.97 72.56
N PRO A 637 21.73 18.06 73.01
CA PRO A 637 20.28 18.26 73.11
C PRO A 637 19.65 18.74 71.80
N GLU A 638 20.45 19.00 70.75
CA GLU A 638 19.99 19.69 69.54
C GLU A 638 20.00 18.83 68.26
N THR A 639 19.07 19.12 67.35
CA THR A 639 18.94 18.45 66.05
C THR A 639 18.43 19.40 64.97
N TRP A 640 18.81 19.11 63.72
CA TRP A 640 18.30 19.75 62.52
C TRP A 640 17.38 18.80 61.78
N ILE A 641 16.24 19.32 61.32
CA ILE A 641 15.15 18.56 60.70
C ILE A 641 15.04 19.04 59.24
N PRO A 642 15.71 18.34 58.32
CA PRO A 642 15.75 18.73 56.92
C PRO A 642 14.44 18.43 56.17
N TYR A 643 14.12 19.25 55.18
CA TYR A 643 12.94 19.07 54.32
C TYR A 643 13.16 19.64 52.91
N GLN A 644 12.27 19.31 51.98
CA GLN A 644 12.26 19.77 50.59
C GLN A 644 10.86 20.24 50.21
N LEU A 645 10.76 21.28 49.38
CA LEU A 645 9.50 21.83 48.88
C LEU A 645 9.49 21.85 47.34
N ALA A 646 8.53 21.18 46.71
CA ALA A 646 8.35 21.23 45.25
C ALA A 646 7.70 22.52 44.75
N VAL A 647 6.89 23.14 45.60
CA VAL A 647 6.21 24.42 45.38
C VAL A 647 6.35 25.26 46.65
N ALA A 648 6.24 26.58 46.54
CA ALA A 648 6.27 27.45 47.72
C ALA A 648 5.05 27.18 48.62
N ALA A 649 5.24 27.14 49.95
CA ALA A 649 4.20 26.75 50.90
C ALA A 649 4.44 27.35 52.31
N ASP A 650 3.39 27.44 53.12
CA ASP A 650 3.50 27.76 54.55
C ASP A 650 3.90 26.53 55.37
N VAL A 651 5.08 26.60 56.02
CA VAL A 651 5.68 25.43 56.67
C VAL A 651 5.56 25.49 58.19
N THR A 652 5.05 24.41 58.77
CA THR A 652 5.00 24.19 60.21
C THR A 652 5.55 22.82 60.57
N LEU A 653 6.39 22.75 61.62
CA LEU A 653 6.88 21.50 62.18
C LEU A 653 6.33 21.29 63.59
N THR A 654 5.71 20.15 63.88
CA THR A 654 5.19 19.83 65.22
C THR A 654 5.81 18.55 65.75
N ILE A 655 6.21 18.56 67.01
CA ILE A 655 6.92 17.48 67.69
C ILE A 655 6.00 16.86 68.73
N TYR A 656 5.99 15.54 68.82
CA TYR A 656 5.11 14.74 69.66
C TYR A 656 5.88 13.70 70.48
N THR A 657 5.34 13.34 71.64
CA THR A 657 5.74 12.15 72.41
C THR A 657 5.29 10.86 71.71
N ALA A 658 5.77 9.70 72.18
CA ALA A 658 5.40 8.40 71.61
C ALA A 658 3.90 8.06 71.77
N ASP A 659 3.21 8.63 72.76
CA ASP A 659 1.75 8.52 72.97
C ASP A 659 0.95 9.61 72.23
N GLY A 660 1.62 10.47 71.43
CA GLY A 660 0.97 11.43 70.54
C GLY A 660 0.70 12.81 71.16
N GLN A 661 1.18 13.10 72.36
CA GLN A 661 1.02 14.44 72.97
C GLN A 661 2.00 15.44 72.33
N GLN A 662 1.50 16.64 72.01
CA GLN A 662 2.34 17.70 71.44
C GLN A 662 3.37 18.20 72.46
N VAL A 663 4.63 18.21 72.04
CA VAL A 663 5.79 18.67 72.80
C VAL A 663 6.16 20.10 72.40
N ARG A 664 6.23 20.37 71.10
CA ARG A 664 6.67 21.67 70.54
C ARG A 664 6.15 21.88 69.13
N LYS A 665 5.73 23.10 68.80
CA LYS A 665 5.39 23.54 67.45
C LYS A 665 6.33 24.65 67.00
N LEU A 666 6.89 24.51 65.80
CA LEU A 666 7.80 25.45 65.15
C LEU A 666 7.11 25.96 63.87
N SER A 667 6.63 27.21 63.92
CA SER A 667 6.08 27.89 62.74
C SER A 667 7.23 28.49 61.92
N LEU A 668 7.58 27.86 60.80
CA LEU A 668 8.70 28.30 59.95
C LEU A 668 8.29 29.39 58.93
N GLY A 669 6.97 29.58 58.75
CA GLY A 669 6.36 30.58 57.87
C GLY A 669 6.39 30.17 56.39
N HIS A 670 6.02 31.12 55.52
CA HIS A 670 6.01 30.92 54.07
C HIS A 670 7.44 30.71 53.54
N LYS A 671 7.65 29.63 52.78
CA LYS A 671 8.96 29.24 52.23
C LYS A 671 8.86 29.00 50.73
N PRO A 672 9.79 29.51 49.91
CA PRO A 672 9.83 29.23 48.48
C PRO A 672 10.13 27.75 48.20
N ALA A 673 9.79 27.26 46.99
CA ALA A 673 10.20 25.94 46.52
C ALA A 673 11.74 25.78 46.62
N GLY A 674 12.23 24.62 47.04
CA GLY A 674 13.65 24.37 47.20
C GLY A 674 14.03 23.36 48.30
N ILE A 675 15.32 23.14 48.47
CA ILE A 675 15.91 22.17 49.40
C ILE A 675 16.35 22.85 50.70
N TYR A 676 15.94 22.34 51.85
CA TYR A 676 16.18 22.88 53.20
C TYR A 676 16.95 21.86 54.07
N GLU A 677 18.13 21.46 53.61
CA GLU A 677 18.92 20.38 54.24
C GLU A 677 20.09 20.87 55.10
N SER A 678 20.68 22.03 54.77
CA SER A 678 21.82 22.58 55.52
C SER A 678 21.38 23.10 56.89
N LYS A 679 22.31 23.16 57.84
CA LYS A 679 22.05 23.72 59.19
C LYS A 679 21.49 25.15 59.18
N SER A 680 21.83 25.93 58.16
CA SER A 680 21.33 27.30 57.96
C SER A 680 19.91 27.40 57.41
N ARG A 681 19.34 26.28 56.93
CA ARG A 681 18.04 26.24 56.25
C ARG A 681 17.05 25.23 56.83
N ALA A 682 17.54 24.14 57.42
CA ALA A 682 16.72 23.12 58.07
C ALA A 682 16.03 23.67 59.33
N ALA A 683 14.93 23.04 59.72
CA ALA A 683 14.27 23.38 60.98
C ALA A 683 15.17 22.95 62.17
N TYR A 684 15.25 23.77 63.21
CA TYR A 684 16.13 23.52 64.36
C TYR A 684 15.31 23.26 65.61
N TRP A 685 15.70 22.22 66.37
CA TRP A 685 15.11 21.95 67.68
C TRP A 685 16.17 21.63 68.72
N GLU A 686 16.09 22.30 69.86
CA GLU A 686 17.02 22.20 71.00
C GLU A 686 16.53 21.25 72.12
N GLY A 687 15.58 20.35 71.80
CA GLY A 687 15.10 19.34 72.76
C GLY A 687 14.26 19.89 73.91
N LYS A 688 13.59 21.04 73.71
CA LYS A 688 12.72 21.69 74.70
C LYS A 688 11.24 21.63 74.32
N ASN A 689 10.37 21.55 75.33
CA ASN A 689 8.92 21.66 75.16
C ASN A 689 8.47 23.13 74.93
N GLU A 690 7.16 23.38 74.82
CA GLU A 690 6.60 24.73 74.68
C GLU A 690 6.94 25.67 75.84
N LEU A 691 7.13 25.15 77.05
CA LEU A 691 7.50 25.92 78.25
C LEU A 691 9.01 26.20 78.35
N GLY A 692 9.81 25.70 77.40
CA GLY A 692 11.26 25.88 77.38
C GLY A 692 12.04 24.87 78.26
N GLU A 693 11.39 23.82 78.73
CA GLU A 693 11.99 22.78 79.57
C GLU A 693 12.54 21.64 78.71
N PHE A 694 13.71 21.10 79.06
CA PHE A 694 14.30 19.97 78.34
C PHE A 694 13.47 18.70 78.51
N VAL A 695 13.15 18.04 77.40
CA VAL A 695 12.40 16.78 77.41
C VAL A 695 13.28 15.60 77.86
N ALA A 696 12.67 14.49 78.26
CA ALA A 696 13.39 13.28 78.69
C ALA A 696 14.06 12.55 77.50
N SER A 697 15.03 11.67 77.79
CA SER A 697 15.50 10.72 76.78
C SER A 697 14.37 9.78 76.38
N GLY A 698 14.22 9.52 75.09
CA GLY A 698 13.09 8.74 74.60
C GLY A 698 12.83 8.93 73.11
N LEU A 699 11.86 8.18 72.61
CA LEU A 699 11.39 8.25 71.24
C LEU A 699 10.38 9.40 71.09
N TYR A 700 10.62 10.25 70.10
CA TYR A 700 9.73 11.35 69.73
C TYR A 700 9.39 11.26 68.24
N PHE A 701 8.30 11.91 67.85
CA PHE A 701 7.89 12.04 66.45
C PHE A 701 7.85 13.51 66.06
N TYR A 702 8.15 13.81 64.80
CA TYR A 702 8.04 15.15 64.24
C TYR A 702 7.28 15.10 62.92
N THR A 703 6.33 16.00 62.77
CA THR A 703 5.42 16.12 61.63
C THR A 703 5.64 17.46 60.95
N LEU A 704 5.92 17.43 59.65
CA LEU A 704 5.95 18.60 58.78
C LEU A 704 4.59 18.74 58.10
N ALA A 705 4.02 19.95 58.15
CA ALA A 705 2.89 20.37 57.35
C ALA A 705 3.35 21.51 56.41
N ALA A 706 3.11 21.36 55.12
CA ALA A 706 3.36 22.35 54.09
C ALA A 706 2.15 22.35 53.13
N ASP A 707 1.18 23.23 53.39
CA ASP A 707 -0.16 23.22 52.78
C ASP A 707 -0.78 21.80 52.78
N ASP A 708 -1.02 21.21 51.62
CA ASP A 708 -1.62 19.87 51.46
C ASP A 708 -0.66 18.70 51.80
N PHE A 709 0.64 18.99 51.99
CA PHE A 709 1.63 17.95 52.31
C PHE A 709 1.79 17.78 53.82
N ILE A 710 1.56 16.56 54.31
CA ILE A 710 1.81 16.18 55.71
C ILE A 710 2.67 14.91 55.75
N ALA A 711 3.79 14.95 56.49
CA ALA A 711 4.63 13.79 56.71
C ALA A 711 5.16 13.73 58.14
N THR A 712 5.24 12.52 58.71
CA THR A 712 5.71 12.29 60.08
C THR A 712 6.90 11.34 60.10
N ARG A 713 7.90 11.64 60.94
CA ARG A 713 9.08 10.80 61.17
C ARG A 713 9.37 10.67 62.66
N LYS A 714 10.22 9.71 63.01
CA LYS A 714 10.68 9.45 64.39
C LYS A 714 12.09 9.97 64.62
N MET A 715 12.38 10.41 65.84
CA MET A 715 13.71 10.82 66.31
C MET A 715 13.95 10.31 67.73
N LEU A 716 15.21 10.08 68.08
CA LEU A 716 15.60 9.56 69.39
C LEU A 716 16.45 10.59 70.14
N ILE A 717 16.05 10.90 71.38
CA ILE A 717 16.85 11.72 72.30
C ILE A 717 17.55 10.79 73.29
N ILE A 718 18.87 10.94 73.42
CA ILE A 718 19.68 10.22 74.41
C ILE A 718 20.44 11.27 75.21
N LYS A 719 20.20 11.37 76.52
CA LYS A 719 20.88 12.34 77.39
C LYS A 719 22.25 11.83 77.82
#